data_AF-A0A183SUP6-F1
#
_entry.id   AF-A0A183SUP6-F1
#
_cell.length_a   1.000
_cell.length_b   1.000
_cell.length_c   1.000
_cell.angle_alpha   90.00
_cell.angle_beta   90.00
_cell.angle_gamma   90.00
#
_symmetry.space_group_name_H-M   'P 1'
#
loop_
_entity.id
_entity.type
_entity.pdbx_description
1 polymer ?
#
loop_
_entity_poly.entity_id
_entity_poly.type
_entity_poly.pdbx_seq_one_letter_code
_entity_poly.pdbx_strand_id
1 'polypeptide(L)'
;MPSERSKEDVFDLLAHATSDVTGFHNRAQLLTVNPQPEAPDLLLMEVTPAMADQLLTSGPNFDFCFKSFKDSSQPQAAYLCSDGKTFKLLEAETSNSLLIAPKLWIPTKKDSEAPAVEPFVTKTNIAAIKSCYLETVAVRAPPLNKLKQLLISSSFAGHIEEDDRDDSAPSQFYSFQELLENVPCSKSELIAALDRLNVMLWEGKCRIFEVDYLNAVIQAIFDLVDENAWNWSKEGLPAATIVLSLSKLYPASVTRQVFHRFFYRRRSAAVRAGHVFPRIGKICQLVGEHLLSVTSKFALQDFFSVWSAAVPRGMRPRLRQHLTCVGRAVCESHLELAPAGGPNNADGTADRAHRGQSISLLRSEDLPDESVEARLEVLFARQAVWPEAELAGYIADLVIGGASEDCRNEFVFERSVEEELIVLSDSEDDADLESIDLDAVDLASDGGMTRVPLVFDKPKLVPAALGTLLAHHCRASGAAGARVYTEKYPRKWVLNSRSDCLFEVVSSSPLAQDPNHKAALDLSGVPLLTELCCAAIARCFCLVDSLCGVPDHLGRRIFDYLLPSFQTQSDDRLTRQAVGVFSSAFGEDFLHAFVVTASVPFWLTVLSASCSLRELRLDDCELGTRYADLLPRLGTICTSLHYLSVRFNHLCNDHVRALTAAARYTRRSSLACLDLSGKNCALYLHHPPSCCLVGNNTVTPREPQPGRSGPAVGFLWHWLVNTRTIVILTSHHL
;
A
#
# COMPACT_ATOMS: atom_id res chain seq x y z
N MET A 1 -18.58 -39.54 36.53
CA MET A 1 -17.56 -40.55 36.17
C MET A 1 -17.38 -40.47 34.66
N PRO A 2 -16.25 -39.97 34.14
CA PRO A 2 -16.00 -40.05 32.71
C PRO A 2 -15.73 -41.53 32.39
N SER A 3 -16.57 -42.14 31.55
CA SER A 3 -16.32 -43.51 31.09
C SER A 3 -15.08 -43.50 30.21
N GLU A 4 -13.92 -43.87 30.76
CA GLU A 4 -12.76 -44.17 29.94
C GLU A 4 -13.11 -45.37 29.05
N ARG A 5 -13.21 -45.16 27.74
CA ARG A 5 -13.40 -46.25 26.78
C ARG A 5 -12.20 -47.20 26.87
N SER A 6 -12.49 -48.48 27.03
CA SER A 6 -11.51 -49.56 27.13
C SER A 6 -10.91 -49.90 25.75
N LYS A 7 -9.87 -50.73 25.70
CA LYS A 7 -9.34 -51.21 24.42
C LYS A 7 -10.34 -52.14 23.73
N GLU A 8 -11.06 -52.93 24.52
CA GLU A 8 -12.11 -53.84 24.07
C GLU A 8 -13.23 -53.06 23.36
N ASP A 9 -13.68 -51.92 23.92
CA ASP A 9 -14.77 -51.10 23.36
C ASP A 9 -14.47 -50.59 21.93
N VAL A 10 -13.20 -50.35 21.60
CA VAL A 10 -12.77 -49.88 20.28
C VAL A 10 -12.90 -50.98 19.23
N PHE A 11 -12.52 -52.21 19.58
CA PHE A 11 -12.63 -53.35 18.68
C PHE A 11 -14.09 -53.81 18.53
N ASP A 12 -14.90 -53.71 19.59
CA ASP A 12 -16.33 -53.97 19.53
C ASP A 12 -17.04 -52.97 18.59
N LEU A 13 -16.68 -51.68 18.65
CA LEU A 13 -17.17 -50.65 17.72
C LEU A 13 -16.76 -50.92 16.27
N LEU A 14 -15.52 -51.35 16.05
CA LEU A 14 -15.01 -51.72 14.72
C LEU A 14 -15.75 -52.94 14.15
N ALA A 15 -16.13 -53.91 14.99
CA ALA A 15 -16.92 -55.07 14.59
C ALA A 15 -18.38 -54.71 14.21
N HIS A 16 -18.93 -53.64 14.78
CA HIS A 16 -20.27 -53.14 14.46
C HIS A 16 -20.30 -52.20 13.24
N ALA A 17 -19.19 -51.55 12.90
CA ALA A 17 -19.07 -50.82 11.64
C ALA A 17 -19.01 -51.84 10.50
N THR A 18 -19.97 -51.82 9.59
CA THR A 18 -20.12 -52.72 8.42
C THR A 18 -18.98 -52.64 7.38
N SER A 19 -17.85 -52.03 7.74
CA SER A 19 -16.66 -51.89 6.90
C SER A 19 -15.81 -53.15 6.98
N ASP A 20 -15.42 -53.68 5.83
CA ASP A 20 -14.48 -54.78 5.68
C ASP A 20 -13.20 -54.50 6.49
N VAL A 21 -13.02 -55.19 7.63
CA VAL A 21 -11.94 -54.94 8.59
C VAL A 21 -10.55 -55.23 7.97
N THR A 22 -10.54 -55.93 6.83
CA THR A 22 -9.37 -56.28 6.03
C THR A 22 -8.59 -55.07 5.49
N GLY A 23 -9.18 -53.86 5.49
CA GLY A 23 -8.53 -52.63 5.05
C GLY A 23 -7.88 -51.77 6.16
N PHE A 24 -8.02 -52.12 7.44
CA PHE A 24 -7.48 -51.32 8.55
C PHE A 24 -6.05 -51.73 8.92
N HIS A 25 -5.24 -50.76 9.34
CA HIS A 25 -3.94 -51.05 9.95
C HIS A 25 -4.11 -51.76 11.30
N ASN A 26 -3.14 -52.63 11.66
CA ASN A 26 -3.09 -53.33 12.95
C ASN A 26 -2.80 -52.41 14.15
N ARG A 27 -2.88 -51.09 13.98
CA ARG A 27 -2.71 -50.10 15.03
C ARG A 27 -3.90 -49.13 15.01
N ALA A 28 -4.59 -49.04 16.15
CA ALA A 28 -5.59 -48.02 16.41
C ALA A 28 -5.07 -46.97 17.39
N GLN A 29 -5.53 -45.72 17.26
CA GLN A 29 -5.21 -44.65 18.20
C GLN A 29 -6.47 -44.09 18.83
N LEU A 30 -6.56 -44.18 20.16
CA LEU A 30 -7.58 -43.49 20.93
C LEU A 30 -7.10 -42.07 21.21
N LEU A 31 -7.81 -41.09 20.68
CA LEU A 31 -7.55 -39.68 20.94
C LEU A 31 -8.36 -39.23 22.16
N THR A 32 -7.66 -38.79 23.20
CA THR A 32 -8.27 -38.29 24.45
C THR A 32 -8.01 -36.80 24.57
N VAL A 33 -9.07 -36.02 24.75
CA VAL A 33 -8.97 -34.57 24.91
C VAL A 33 -8.50 -34.26 26.35
N ASN A 34 -7.48 -33.41 26.50
CA ASN A 34 -7.06 -32.97 27.82
C ASN A 34 -8.19 -32.22 28.55
N PRO A 35 -8.19 -32.22 29.90
CA PRO A 35 -9.23 -31.54 30.69
C PRO A 35 -9.32 -30.03 30.43
N GLN A 36 -8.21 -29.40 30.02
CA GLN A 36 -8.13 -28.01 29.59
C GLN A 36 -7.68 -27.93 28.13
N PRO A 37 -8.59 -28.14 27.16
CA PRO A 37 -8.24 -28.18 25.74
C PRO A 37 -7.87 -26.82 25.16
N GLU A 38 -8.28 -25.73 25.80
CA GLU A 38 -8.00 -24.36 25.33
C GLU A 38 -6.51 -24.00 25.41
N ALA A 39 -5.78 -24.56 26.39
CA ALA A 39 -4.35 -24.37 26.61
C ALA A 39 -3.86 -22.93 26.28
N PRO A 40 -4.22 -21.92 27.10
CA PRO A 40 -3.98 -20.51 26.77
C PRO A 40 -2.51 -20.17 26.54
N ASP A 41 -1.60 -20.89 27.22
CA ASP A 41 -0.15 -20.69 27.12
C ASP A 41 0.46 -21.25 25.83
N LEU A 42 -0.31 -21.99 25.04
CA LEU A 42 0.14 -22.56 23.78
C LEU A 42 -0.46 -21.77 22.62
N LEU A 43 0.39 -21.13 21.83
CA LEU A 43 -0.01 -20.38 20.64
C LEU A 43 0.51 -21.06 19.38
N LEU A 44 -0.27 -20.98 18.31
CA LEU A 44 0.15 -21.38 16.97
C LEU A 44 0.65 -20.14 16.25
N MET A 45 1.81 -20.24 15.59
CA MET A 45 2.37 -19.14 14.80
C MET A 45 2.85 -19.69 13.47
N GLU A 46 2.58 -18.96 12.41
CA GLU A 46 3.14 -19.22 11.09
C GLU A 46 4.66 -19.02 11.12
N VAL A 47 5.40 -19.95 10.51
CA VAL A 47 6.86 -19.88 10.41
C VAL A 47 7.22 -20.00 8.94
N THR A 48 7.79 -18.93 8.38
CA THR A 48 8.28 -18.94 7.00
C THR A 48 9.50 -19.87 6.86
N PRO A 49 9.81 -20.41 5.66
CA PRO A 49 10.99 -21.25 5.47
C PRO A 49 12.29 -20.58 5.94
N ALA A 50 12.46 -19.27 5.67
CA ALA A 50 13.62 -18.52 6.12
C ALA A 50 13.70 -18.40 7.66
N MET A 51 12.56 -18.25 8.35
CA MET A 51 12.52 -18.25 9.81
C MET A 51 12.81 -19.64 10.37
N ALA A 52 12.29 -20.69 9.74
CA ALA A 52 12.56 -22.07 10.14
C ALA A 52 14.06 -22.39 9.99
N ASP A 53 14.68 -22.00 8.87
CA ASP A 53 16.12 -22.17 8.65
C ASP A 53 16.95 -21.44 9.72
N GLN A 54 16.55 -20.21 10.08
CA GLN A 54 17.17 -19.47 11.19
C GLN A 54 17.02 -20.22 12.51
N LEU A 55 15.79 -20.59 12.91
CA LEU A 55 15.51 -21.34 14.14
C LEU A 55 16.27 -22.68 14.24
N LEU A 56 16.57 -23.32 13.11
CA LEU A 56 17.30 -24.58 13.05
C LEU A 56 18.83 -24.41 13.02
N THR A 57 19.32 -23.25 12.59
CA THR A 57 20.76 -22.99 12.38
C THR A 57 21.37 -22.17 13.53
N SER A 58 20.59 -21.33 14.19
CA SER A 58 21.05 -20.48 15.28
C SER A 58 21.45 -21.30 16.52
N GLY A 59 22.52 -20.86 17.18
CA GLY A 59 22.87 -21.32 18.53
C GLY A 59 21.99 -20.68 19.60
N PRO A 60 22.13 -21.05 20.89
CA PRO A 60 21.18 -20.75 21.98
C PRO A 60 20.97 -19.26 22.35
N ASN A 61 21.61 -18.30 21.68
CA ASN A 61 21.67 -16.91 22.15
C ASN A 61 20.98 -15.85 21.27
N PHE A 62 20.57 -16.16 20.03
CA PHE A 62 19.88 -15.17 19.18
C PHE A 62 18.95 -15.88 18.21
N ASP A 63 17.64 -15.72 18.40
CA ASP A 63 16.68 -16.24 17.44
C ASP A 63 15.61 -15.20 17.11
N PHE A 64 14.71 -14.86 18.03
CA PHE A 64 13.71 -13.84 17.78
C PHE A 64 13.25 -13.22 19.11
N CYS A 65 12.87 -11.95 19.09
CA CYS A 65 12.37 -11.23 20.26
C CYS A 65 10.97 -10.68 20.02
N PHE A 66 10.03 -11.02 20.90
CA PHE A 66 8.70 -10.41 20.91
C PHE A 66 8.77 -9.03 21.55
N LYS A 67 8.29 -8.00 20.84
CA LYS A 67 8.29 -6.60 21.28
C LYS A 67 6.93 -5.95 21.03
N SER A 68 6.64 -4.90 21.80
CA SER A 68 5.54 -3.98 21.58
C SER A 68 5.99 -2.57 21.98
N PHE A 69 5.32 -1.53 21.47
CA PHE A 69 5.56 -0.19 22.00
C PHE A 69 4.99 -0.11 23.42
N LYS A 70 5.78 0.41 24.36
CA LYS A 70 5.33 0.64 25.74
C LYS A 70 4.50 1.93 25.81
N ASP A 71 3.19 1.82 25.56
CA ASP A 71 2.21 2.82 26.00
C ASP A 71 1.32 2.16 27.05
N SER A 72 1.22 2.76 28.23
CA SER A 72 0.49 2.21 29.37
C SER A 72 -1.04 2.27 29.24
N SER A 73 -1.57 2.91 28.19
CA SER A 73 -3.00 3.25 28.10
C SER A 73 -3.84 2.32 27.21
N GLN A 74 -3.25 1.60 26.24
CA GLN A 74 -4.01 0.77 25.28
C GLN A 74 -3.28 -0.53 24.89
N PRO A 75 -4.02 -1.59 24.54
CA PRO A 75 -3.44 -2.81 23.98
C PRO A 75 -2.72 -2.49 22.66
N GLN A 76 -1.43 -2.77 22.63
CA GLN A 76 -0.53 -2.47 21.53
C GLN A 76 -0.37 -3.67 20.60
N ALA A 77 -0.07 -3.42 19.33
CA ALA A 77 0.30 -4.47 18.40
C ALA A 77 1.60 -5.17 18.86
N ALA A 78 1.64 -6.50 18.69
CA ALA A 78 2.82 -7.30 18.96
C ALA A 78 3.66 -7.49 17.69
N TYR A 79 4.97 -7.53 17.88
CA TYR A 79 5.95 -7.66 16.81
C TYR A 79 6.96 -8.75 17.16
N LEU A 80 7.43 -9.46 16.14
CA LEU A 80 8.53 -10.41 16.22
C LEU A 80 9.74 -9.80 15.50
N CYS A 81 10.83 -9.58 16.23
CA CYS A 81 12.05 -8.97 15.71
C CYS A 81 13.16 -10.02 15.62
N SER A 82 13.78 -10.16 14.46
CA SER A 82 15.08 -10.82 14.32
C SER A 82 16.21 -9.79 14.36
N ASP A 83 17.44 -10.23 14.11
CA ASP A 83 18.61 -9.34 14.09
C ASP A 83 18.56 -8.26 13.00
N GLY A 84 17.79 -8.48 11.93
CA GLY A 84 17.74 -7.57 10.78
C GLY A 84 16.37 -7.31 10.18
N LYS A 85 15.30 -7.93 10.70
CA LYS A 85 13.94 -7.76 10.18
C LYS A 85 12.90 -7.75 11.30
N THR A 86 11.81 -7.03 11.06
CA THR A 86 10.66 -6.99 11.97
C THR A 86 9.38 -7.48 11.28
N PHE A 87 8.62 -8.28 12.01
CA PHE A 87 7.35 -8.84 11.57
C PHE A 87 6.24 -8.39 12.52
N LYS A 88 5.15 -7.85 12.00
CA LYS A 88 3.92 -7.60 12.75
C LYS A 88 3.16 -8.91 12.89
N LEU A 89 2.66 -9.18 14.10
CA LEU A 89 1.84 -10.35 14.38
C LEU A 89 0.37 -10.02 14.20
N LEU A 90 -0.34 -10.83 13.42
CA LEU A 90 -1.78 -10.71 13.20
C LEU A 90 -2.45 -12.01 13.66
N GLU A 91 -3.56 -11.89 14.38
CA GLU A 91 -4.36 -13.06 14.72
C GLU A 91 -5.31 -13.39 13.56
N ALA A 92 -5.25 -14.64 13.09
CA ALA A 92 -6.10 -15.17 12.04
C ALA A 92 -6.99 -16.27 12.61
N GLU A 93 -8.29 -16.20 12.31
CA GLU A 93 -9.26 -17.22 12.69
C GLU A 93 -9.47 -18.23 11.56
N THR A 94 -9.63 -19.50 11.94
CA THR A 94 -9.97 -20.58 11.03
C THR A 94 -11.35 -21.14 11.35
N SER A 95 -12.13 -21.47 10.31
CA SER A 95 -13.40 -22.17 10.46
C SER A 95 -13.25 -23.62 10.97
N ASN A 96 -12.04 -24.16 10.96
CA ASN A 96 -11.71 -25.52 11.37
C ASN A 96 -11.14 -25.53 12.79
N SER A 97 -11.30 -26.66 13.49
CA SER A 97 -10.60 -26.89 14.77
C SER A 97 -9.26 -27.56 14.51
N LEU A 98 -8.18 -26.93 14.92
CA LEU A 98 -6.81 -27.43 14.84
C LEU A 98 -6.50 -28.24 16.11
N LEU A 99 -6.30 -29.54 15.95
CA LEU A 99 -5.99 -30.46 17.05
C LEU A 99 -4.48 -30.63 17.17
N ILE A 100 -3.91 -30.23 18.30
CA ILE A 100 -2.49 -30.36 18.58
C ILE A 100 -2.26 -31.66 19.32
N ALA A 101 -1.80 -32.67 18.59
CA ALA A 101 -1.58 -34.02 19.11
C ALA A 101 -0.08 -34.38 19.04
N PRO A 102 0.68 -34.23 20.13
CA PRO A 102 2.09 -34.62 20.14
C PRO A 102 2.23 -36.12 19.88
N LYS A 103 3.19 -36.50 19.03
CA LYS A 103 3.50 -37.90 18.69
C LYS A 103 2.31 -38.66 18.08
N LEU A 104 1.42 -37.96 17.37
CA LEU A 104 0.37 -38.58 16.58
C LEU A 104 1.00 -39.52 15.55
N TRP A 105 0.51 -40.76 15.48
CA TRP A 105 0.99 -41.70 14.48
C TRP A 105 0.15 -41.54 13.22
N ILE A 106 0.83 -41.25 12.11
CA ILE A 106 0.23 -41.14 10.79
C ILE A 106 0.75 -42.33 9.98
N PRO A 107 -0.12 -43.20 9.45
CA PRO A 107 0.32 -44.36 8.69
C PRO A 107 1.12 -43.95 7.46
N THR A 108 2.27 -44.59 7.24
CA THR A 108 3.07 -44.43 6.02
C THR A 108 3.05 -45.70 5.17
N LYS A 109 3.37 -45.60 3.88
CA LYS A 109 3.39 -46.77 2.96
C LYS A 109 4.29 -47.92 3.45
N LYS A 110 5.33 -47.63 4.23
CA LYS A 110 6.24 -48.64 4.81
C LYS A 110 5.60 -49.43 5.97
N ASP A 111 4.63 -48.84 6.66
CA ASP A 111 3.92 -49.49 7.79
C ASP A 111 2.93 -50.57 7.31
N SER A 112 2.55 -50.54 6.03
CA SER A 112 1.70 -51.55 5.38
C SER A 112 2.46 -52.82 4.96
N GLU A 113 3.79 -52.77 4.89
CA GLU A 113 4.67 -53.89 4.48
C GLU A 113 5.26 -54.66 5.67
N ALA A 114 5.01 -54.20 6.90
CA ALA A 114 5.46 -54.87 8.12
C ALA A 114 4.68 -56.18 8.35
N PRO A 115 5.30 -57.23 8.91
CA PRO A 115 4.65 -58.51 9.18
C PRO A 115 3.41 -58.33 10.07
N ALA A 116 2.42 -59.21 9.91
CA ALA A 116 1.15 -59.16 10.64
C ALA A 116 1.38 -59.26 12.17
N VAL A 117 1.41 -58.11 12.85
CA VAL A 117 1.37 -58.00 14.31
C VAL A 117 -0.08 -58.04 14.77
N GLU A 118 -0.38 -58.58 15.96
CA GLU A 118 -1.71 -58.49 16.54
C GLU A 118 -2.21 -57.03 16.62
N PRO A 119 -3.52 -56.79 16.39
CA PRO A 119 -4.06 -55.44 16.44
C PRO A 119 -3.92 -54.83 17.84
N PHE A 120 -3.36 -53.62 17.95
CA PHE A 120 -3.17 -52.95 19.25
C PHE A 120 -3.63 -51.49 19.25
N VAL A 121 -4.10 -51.03 20.41
CA VAL A 121 -4.59 -49.66 20.63
C VAL A 121 -3.54 -48.85 21.41
N THR A 122 -3.20 -47.67 20.90
CA THR A 122 -2.39 -46.66 21.60
C THR A 122 -3.26 -45.48 22.01
N LYS A 123 -2.98 -44.88 23.18
CA LYS A 123 -3.66 -43.66 23.63
C LYS A 123 -2.79 -42.44 23.31
N THR A 124 -3.38 -41.40 22.72
CA THR A 124 -2.70 -40.14 22.44
C THR A 124 -3.55 -39.00 22.98
N ASN A 125 -2.96 -38.16 23.83
CA ASN A 125 -3.65 -37.00 24.36
C ASN A 125 -3.57 -35.83 23.38
N ILE A 126 -4.71 -35.20 23.11
CA ILE A 126 -4.79 -33.92 22.41
C ILE A 126 -4.36 -32.85 23.42
N ALA A 127 -3.21 -32.23 23.15
CA ALA A 127 -2.61 -31.22 24.02
C ALA A 127 -3.41 -29.93 24.00
N ALA A 128 -3.93 -29.52 22.84
CA ALA A 128 -4.76 -28.34 22.69
C ALA A 128 -5.68 -28.42 21.47
N ILE A 129 -6.77 -27.66 21.50
CA ILE A 129 -7.68 -27.42 20.38
C ILE A 129 -7.67 -25.90 20.12
N LYS A 130 -7.27 -25.49 18.91
CA LYS A 130 -7.17 -24.07 18.53
C LYS A 130 -8.05 -23.77 17.33
N SER A 131 -8.58 -22.56 17.28
CA SER A 131 -9.32 -21.99 16.14
C SER A 131 -8.69 -20.71 15.60
N CYS A 132 -7.58 -20.27 16.21
CA CYS A 132 -6.81 -19.13 15.77
C CYS A 132 -5.30 -19.46 15.75
N TYR A 133 -4.57 -18.72 14.93
CA TYR A 133 -3.12 -18.75 14.86
C TYR A 133 -2.58 -17.36 14.55
N LEU A 134 -1.29 -17.15 14.80
CA LEU A 134 -0.60 -15.89 14.56
C LEU A 134 0.08 -15.93 13.18
N GLU A 135 -0.29 -15.01 12.30
CA GLU A 135 0.37 -14.75 11.03
C GLU A 135 1.50 -13.72 11.22
N THR A 136 2.60 -13.93 10.51
CA THR A 136 3.75 -13.01 10.54
C THR A 136 3.80 -12.20 9.26
N VAL A 137 3.55 -10.90 9.35
CA VAL A 137 3.64 -9.98 8.21
C VAL A 137 4.89 -9.13 8.34
N ALA A 138 5.83 -9.27 7.41
CA ALA A 138 7.01 -8.42 7.41
C ALA A 138 6.60 -6.94 7.24
N VAL A 139 7.15 -6.05 8.06
CA VAL A 139 6.86 -4.60 8.01
C VAL A 139 8.15 -3.78 8.00
N ARG A 140 8.06 -2.53 7.53
CA ARG A 140 9.11 -1.54 7.81
C ARG A 140 8.95 -1.07 9.25
N ALA A 141 10.04 -1.13 9.99
CA ALA A 141 10.08 -0.74 11.39
C ALA A 141 11.31 0.14 11.68
N PRO A 142 11.27 0.93 12.75
CA PRO A 142 10.05 1.37 13.41
C PRO A 142 9.26 2.38 12.54
N PRO A 143 7.94 2.52 12.74
CA PRO A 143 7.18 3.65 12.22
C PRO A 143 7.86 4.98 12.55
N LEU A 144 8.28 5.73 11.52
CA LEU A 144 9.09 6.94 11.64
C LEU A 144 8.38 8.04 12.41
N ASN A 145 7.09 8.25 12.15
CA ASN A 145 6.26 9.23 12.85
C ASN A 145 6.19 8.91 14.35
N LYS A 146 5.94 7.65 14.72
CA LYS A 146 5.90 7.25 16.15
C LYS A 146 7.25 7.42 16.83
N LEU A 147 8.35 7.03 16.17
CA LEU A 147 9.70 7.24 16.69
C LEU A 147 10.02 8.73 16.84
N LYS A 148 9.59 9.56 15.88
CA LYS A 148 9.74 11.01 15.94
C LYS A 148 8.96 11.61 17.11
N GLN A 149 7.70 11.22 17.31
CA GLN A 149 6.89 11.69 18.44
C GLN A 149 7.53 11.30 19.80
N LEU A 150 8.15 10.12 19.88
CA LEU A 150 8.88 9.68 21.09
C LEU A 150 10.09 10.58 21.38
N LEU A 151 10.77 11.07 20.34
CA LEU A 151 12.03 11.81 20.44
C LEU A 151 11.90 13.33 20.32
N ILE A 152 10.72 13.86 19.97
CA ILE A 152 10.56 15.30 19.69
C ILE A 152 10.82 16.18 20.92
N SER A 153 10.50 15.67 22.11
CA SER A 153 10.83 16.33 23.39
C SER A 153 12.33 16.37 23.67
N SER A 154 13.11 15.52 23.00
CA SER A 154 14.57 15.44 23.07
C SER A 154 15.28 16.19 21.94
N SER A 155 14.58 17.09 21.23
CA SER A 155 15.19 17.88 20.14
C SER A 155 16.39 18.70 20.63
N PHE A 156 17.43 18.76 19.80
CA PHE A 156 18.70 19.40 20.04
C PHE A 156 18.89 20.53 19.02
N ALA A 157 18.81 21.76 19.51
CA ALA A 157 18.86 22.98 18.71
C ALA A 157 20.28 23.57 18.62
N GLY A 158 21.17 23.19 19.55
CA GLY A 158 22.58 23.53 19.50
C GLY A 158 23.24 23.41 20.86
N HIS A 159 24.55 23.21 20.88
CA HIS A 159 25.30 23.04 22.13
C HIS A 159 25.25 24.29 23.02
N ILE A 160 25.21 25.49 22.42
CA ILE A 160 25.07 26.76 23.15
C ILE A 160 23.68 26.87 23.79
N GLU A 161 22.63 26.54 23.03
CA GLU A 161 21.25 26.67 23.51
C GLU A 161 20.89 25.64 24.58
N GLU A 162 21.57 24.49 24.61
CA GLU A 162 21.42 23.49 25.69
C GLU A 162 22.03 23.96 27.00
N ASP A 163 23.15 24.69 26.97
CA ASP A 163 23.76 25.26 28.19
C ASP A 163 22.82 26.27 28.88
N ASP A 164 21.90 26.88 28.10
CA ASP A 164 20.90 27.83 28.57
C ASP A 164 19.53 27.19 28.91
N ARG A 165 19.36 25.87 28.76
CA ARG A 165 18.08 25.19 29.07
C ARG A 165 17.86 25.08 30.57
N ASP A 166 16.62 25.38 30.98
CA ASP A 166 16.17 25.18 32.35
C ASP A 166 15.87 23.68 32.58
N ASP A 167 16.72 22.99 33.33
CA ASP A 167 16.63 21.56 33.70
C ASP A 167 15.38 21.19 34.55
N SER A 168 14.46 22.13 34.72
CA SER A 168 13.30 22.03 35.61
C SER A 168 12.20 21.08 35.12
N ALA A 169 12.24 20.64 33.85
CA ALA A 169 11.31 19.66 33.29
C ALA A 169 11.94 18.26 33.18
N PRO A 170 11.32 17.21 33.75
CA PRO A 170 11.78 15.84 33.57
C PRO A 170 11.47 15.39 32.14
N SER A 171 12.39 15.66 31.22
CA SER A 171 12.32 15.16 29.85
C SER A 171 12.92 13.76 29.83
N GLN A 172 12.09 12.76 29.48
CA GLN A 172 12.57 11.39 29.37
C GLN A 172 13.39 11.25 28.09
N PHE A 173 14.71 11.32 28.22
CA PHE A 173 15.63 11.07 27.12
C PHE A 173 16.04 9.61 27.06
N TYR A 174 16.03 9.04 25.86
CA TYR A 174 16.35 7.65 25.62
C TYR A 174 17.78 7.50 25.11
N SER A 175 18.52 6.56 25.68
CA SER A 175 19.73 6.02 25.08
C SER A 175 19.39 5.08 23.93
N PHE A 176 20.36 4.76 23.10
CA PHE A 176 20.18 3.80 22.00
C PHE A 176 19.66 2.44 22.49
N GLN A 177 20.17 1.96 23.62
CA GLN A 177 19.73 0.69 24.22
C GLN A 177 18.29 0.75 24.71
N GLU A 178 17.90 1.84 25.38
CA GLU A 178 16.52 2.04 25.83
C GLU A 178 15.55 2.11 24.64
N LEU A 179 15.94 2.74 23.53
CA LEU A 179 15.15 2.73 22.30
C LEU A 179 15.01 1.32 21.73
N LEU A 180 16.10 0.56 21.65
CA LEU A 180 16.09 -0.80 21.13
C LEU A 180 15.17 -1.74 21.94
N GLU A 181 15.02 -1.50 23.23
CA GLU A 181 14.15 -2.26 24.14
C GLU A 181 12.68 -1.79 24.09
N ASN A 182 12.43 -0.49 23.89
CA ASN A 182 11.09 0.09 23.96
C ASN A 182 10.39 0.22 22.59
N VAL A 183 11.15 0.15 21.50
CA VAL A 183 10.65 0.31 20.13
C VAL A 183 10.73 -1.04 19.41
N PRO A 184 9.63 -1.53 18.81
CA PRO A 184 9.61 -2.79 18.08
C PRO A 184 10.33 -2.67 16.73
N CYS A 185 11.63 -2.93 16.74
CA CYS A 185 12.47 -2.99 15.55
C CYS A 185 13.74 -3.82 15.80
N SER A 186 14.41 -4.21 14.71
CA SER A 186 15.78 -4.72 14.73
C SER A 186 16.80 -3.59 14.89
N LYS A 187 18.05 -3.93 15.23
CA LYS A 187 19.12 -2.95 15.43
C LYS A 187 19.42 -2.15 14.15
N SER A 188 19.50 -2.83 13.00
CA SER A 188 19.77 -2.20 11.71
C SER A 188 18.64 -1.28 11.26
N GLU A 189 17.40 -1.69 11.50
CA GLU A 189 16.20 -0.89 11.23
C GLU A 189 16.16 0.39 12.08
N LEU A 190 16.46 0.28 13.39
CA LEU A 190 16.56 1.43 14.28
C LEU A 190 17.62 2.42 13.79
N ILE A 191 18.82 1.93 13.46
CA ILE A 191 19.91 2.76 12.93
C ILE A 191 19.47 3.54 11.68
N ALA A 192 18.82 2.87 10.72
CA ALA A 192 18.35 3.51 9.50
C ALA A 192 17.27 4.57 9.78
N ALA A 193 16.35 4.29 10.72
CA ALA A 193 15.32 5.24 11.13
C ALA A 193 15.89 6.47 11.85
N LEU A 194 16.88 6.27 12.73
CA LEU A 194 17.57 7.37 13.42
C LEU A 194 18.36 8.24 12.44
N ASP A 195 19.01 7.64 11.43
CA ASP A 195 19.65 8.39 10.35
C ASP A 195 18.65 9.22 9.55
N ARG A 196 17.50 8.64 9.19
CA ARG A 196 16.42 9.32 8.45
C ARG A 196 15.85 10.55 9.20
N LEU A 197 15.77 10.46 10.52
CA LEU A 197 15.25 11.51 11.42
C LEU A 197 16.33 12.49 11.90
N ASN A 198 17.55 12.41 11.38
CA ASN A 198 18.68 13.21 11.84
C ASN A 198 18.99 13.07 13.35
N VAL A 199 18.77 11.89 13.93
CA VAL A 199 19.05 11.64 15.36
C VAL A 199 20.53 11.35 15.57
N MET A 200 21.16 12.03 16.54
CA MET A 200 22.56 11.81 16.92
C MET A 200 22.69 11.67 18.44
N LEU A 201 23.86 11.23 18.90
CA LEU A 201 24.17 11.14 20.32
C LEU A 201 24.62 12.50 20.87
N TRP A 202 23.99 12.88 21.97
CA TRP A 202 24.42 13.96 22.85
C TRP A 202 24.36 13.46 24.29
N GLU A 203 25.49 13.50 25.00
CA GLU A 203 25.60 13.04 26.40
C GLU A 203 25.06 11.62 26.64
N GLY A 204 25.28 10.71 25.68
CA GLY A 204 24.82 9.32 25.77
C GLY A 204 23.32 9.12 25.51
N LYS A 205 22.59 10.18 25.14
CA LYS A 205 21.18 10.16 24.78
C LYS A 205 20.99 10.42 23.28
N CYS A 206 19.98 9.77 22.70
CA CYS A 206 19.58 9.96 21.31
C CYS A 206 18.71 11.21 21.20
N ARG A 207 19.13 12.18 20.40
CA ARG A 207 18.45 13.47 20.24
C ARG A 207 18.24 13.80 18.77
N ILE A 208 17.08 14.34 18.41
CA ILE A 208 16.81 14.83 17.05
C ILE A 208 17.58 16.14 16.87
N PHE A 209 18.57 16.18 15.98
CA PHE A 209 19.28 17.43 15.71
C PHE A 209 18.48 18.28 14.74
N GLU A 210 18.27 19.53 15.11
CA GLU A 210 17.51 20.47 14.29
C GLU A 210 18.26 20.79 13.00
N VAL A 211 17.47 20.98 11.94
CA VAL A 211 17.98 21.17 10.58
C VAL A 211 18.84 22.44 10.50
N ASP A 212 18.47 23.48 11.22
CA ASP A 212 19.17 24.78 11.24
C ASP A 212 20.58 24.63 11.82
N TYR A 213 20.72 23.92 12.94
CA TYR A 213 22.02 23.64 13.55
C TYR A 213 22.90 22.76 12.66
N LEU A 214 22.34 21.70 12.08
CA LEU A 214 23.08 20.84 11.15
C LEU A 214 23.56 21.63 9.93
N ASN A 215 22.71 22.50 9.38
CA ASN A 215 23.07 23.36 8.27
C ASN A 215 24.21 24.31 8.67
N ALA A 216 24.17 24.92 9.86
CA ALA A 216 25.24 25.79 10.35
C ALA A 216 26.60 25.06 10.48
N VAL A 217 26.60 23.80 10.96
CA VAL A 217 27.83 22.99 11.01
C VAL A 217 28.35 22.67 9.62
N ILE A 218 27.48 22.30 8.68
CA ILE A 218 27.86 22.01 7.29
C ILE A 218 28.44 23.27 6.62
N GLN A 219 27.81 24.43 6.80
CA GLN A 219 28.32 25.70 6.26
C GLN A 219 29.71 26.00 6.82
N ALA A 220 29.91 25.89 8.14
CA ALA A 220 31.23 26.10 8.75
C ALA A 220 32.30 25.12 8.23
N ILE A 221 31.93 23.88 7.92
CA ILE A 221 32.83 22.93 7.26
C ILE A 221 33.24 23.47 5.89
N PHE A 222 32.29 23.89 5.05
CA PHE A 222 32.60 24.37 3.69
C PHE A 222 33.22 25.77 3.63
N ASP A 223 32.98 26.63 4.62
CA ASP A 223 33.71 27.88 4.78
C ASP A 223 35.21 27.61 4.97
N LEU A 224 35.55 26.62 5.81
CA LEU A 224 36.95 26.20 6.01
C LEU A 224 37.54 25.56 4.74
N VAL A 225 36.73 24.83 3.97
CA VAL A 225 37.14 24.28 2.66
C VAL A 225 37.52 25.40 1.70
N ASP A 226 36.69 26.43 1.62
CA ASP A 226 36.91 27.61 0.77
C ASP A 226 38.14 28.41 1.22
N GLU A 227 38.31 28.63 2.54
CA GLU A 227 39.47 29.32 3.12
C GLU A 227 40.80 28.62 2.80
N ASN A 228 40.80 27.28 2.81
CA ASN A 228 41.98 26.47 2.52
C ASN A 228 42.10 26.09 1.03
N ALA A 229 41.15 26.53 0.19
CA ALA A 229 41.06 26.18 -1.23
C ALA A 229 41.17 24.67 -1.52
N TRP A 230 40.56 23.83 -0.68
CA TRP A 230 40.60 22.37 -0.87
C TRP A 230 39.68 21.93 -2.00
N ASN A 231 40.21 21.16 -2.96
CA ASN A 231 39.42 20.57 -4.03
C ASN A 231 38.76 19.26 -3.56
N TRP A 232 37.64 19.39 -2.86
CA TRP A 232 36.92 18.26 -2.29
C TRP A 232 36.41 17.26 -3.33
N SER A 233 36.19 17.68 -4.58
CA SER A 233 35.66 16.79 -5.63
C SER A 233 36.70 15.80 -6.16
N LYS A 234 37.98 16.21 -6.22
CA LYS A 234 39.09 15.39 -6.74
C LYS A 234 39.89 14.73 -5.61
N GLU A 235 40.23 15.50 -4.58
CA GLU A 235 41.18 15.07 -3.54
C GLU A 235 40.49 14.57 -2.25
N GLY A 236 39.23 14.94 -2.05
CA GLY A 236 38.51 14.73 -0.80
C GLY A 236 38.95 15.69 0.31
N LEU A 237 38.26 15.62 1.45
CA LEU A 237 38.43 16.53 2.58
C LEU A 237 39.19 15.88 3.74
N PRO A 238 40.18 16.55 4.35
CA PRO A 238 40.90 16.01 5.51
C PRO A 238 40.05 16.14 6.78
N ALA A 239 39.18 15.15 7.03
CA ALA A 239 38.18 15.21 8.10
C ALA A 239 38.78 15.45 9.50
N ALA A 240 39.90 14.82 9.83
CA ALA A 240 40.57 15.02 11.11
C ALA A 240 41.04 16.48 11.31
N THR A 241 41.60 17.10 10.27
CA THR A 241 42.02 18.50 10.30
C THR A 241 40.83 19.42 10.50
N ILE A 242 39.72 19.18 9.81
CA ILE A 242 38.50 19.99 9.92
C ILE A 242 37.91 19.89 11.34
N VAL A 243 37.79 18.67 11.88
CA VAL A 243 37.30 18.45 13.25
C VAL A 243 38.15 19.18 14.28
N LEU A 244 39.48 19.17 14.12
CA LEU A 244 40.40 19.91 14.99
C LEU A 244 40.24 21.42 14.85
N SER A 245 40.16 21.94 13.63
CA SER A 245 40.01 23.39 13.37
C SER A 245 38.68 23.94 13.92
N LEU A 246 37.59 23.20 13.75
CA LEU A 246 36.25 23.60 14.21
C LEU A 246 35.98 23.30 15.69
N SER A 247 36.92 22.68 16.41
CA SER A 247 36.75 22.28 17.82
C SER A 247 36.42 23.44 18.78
N LYS A 248 36.76 24.67 18.40
CA LYS A 248 36.43 25.89 19.16
C LYS A 248 35.01 26.39 18.94
N LEU A 249 34.38 26.06 17.81
CA LEU A 249 33.04 26.50 17.42
C LEU A 249 32.00 25.41 17.66
N TYR A 250 32.39 24.14 17.51
CA TYR A 250 31.50 23.00 17.66
C TYR A 250 32.21 21.86 18.40
N PRO A 251 31.51 21.14 19.29
CA PRO A 251 32.06 19.96 19.95
C PRO A 251 32.54 18.92 18.94
N ALA A 252 33.72 18.33 19.18
CA ALA A 252 34.30 17.33 18.28
C ALA A 252 33.41 16.08 18.10
N SER A 253 32.57 15.75 19.10
CA SER A 253 31.57 14.69 19.01
C SER A 253 30.49 14.98 17.95
N VAL A 254 30.09 16.24 17.81
CA VAL A 254 29.09 16.69 16.83
C VAL A 254 29.70 16.64 15.43
N THR A 255 30.85 17.28 15.22
CA THR A 255 31.47 17.35 13.90
C THR A 255 31.83 15.97 13.35
N ARG A 256 32.29 15.04 14.20
CA ARG A 256 32.51 13.63 13.80
C ARG A 256 31.22 12.94 13.36
N GLN A 257 30.11 13.11 14.08
CA GLN A 257 28.83 12.51 13.70
C GLN A 257 28.25 13.14 12.41
N VAL A 258 28.46 14.44 12.20
CA VAL A 258 28.14 15.12 10.93
C VAL A 258 28.96 14.53 9.77
N PHE A 259 30.26 14.29 9.97
CA PHE A 259 31.09 13.59 8.98
C PHE A 259 30.58 12.18 8.66
N HIS A 260 30.20 11.41 9.68
CA HIS A 260 29.65 10.06 9.48
C HIS A 260 28.37 10.07 8.63
N ARG A 261 27.49 11.06 8.85
CA ARG A 261 26.18 11.13 8.20
C ARG A 261 26.21 11.74 6.79
N PHE A 262 26.96 12.82 6.60
CA PHE A 262 26.93 13.64 5.38
C PHE A 262 28.13 13.42 4.46
N PHE A 263 29.08 12.58 4.85
CA PHE A 263 30.26 12.27 4.06
C PHE A 263 30.44 10.75 3.95
N TYR A 264 31.28 10.33 3.04
CA TYR A 264 31.59 8.92 2.78
C TYR A 264 33.07 8.76 2.44
N ARG A 265 33.56 7.53 2.55
CA ARG A 265 34.92 7.18 2.14
C ARG A 265 34.87 6.55 0.76
N ARG A 266 35.73 7.03 -0.15
CA ARG A 266 35.86 6.47 -1.49
C ARG A 266 36.88 5.32 -1.48
N ARG A 267 36.51 4.15 -1.99
CA ARG A 267 37.40 2.98 -2.14
C ARG A 267 38.31 3.14 -3.37
N SER A 268 39.26 4.07 -3.31
CA SER A 268 40.24 4.28 -4.38
C SER A 268 41.65 4.43 -3.82
N ALA A 269 42.62 3.72 -4.44
CA ALA A 269 44.03 3.79 -4.07
C ALA A 269 44.67 5.18 -4.33
N ALA A 270 44.03 6.03 -5.14
CA ALA A 270 44.48 7.39 -5.42
C ALA A 270 44.09 8.39 -4.33
N VAL A 271 43.15 8.02 -3.43
CA VAL A 271 42.65 8.91 -2.38
C VAL A 271 43.54 8.79 -1.14
N ARG A 272 43.96 9.94 -0.61
CA ARG A 272 44.80 10.00 0.60
C ARG A 272 44.02 9.42 1.80
N ALA A 273 44.70 8.64 2.64
CA ALA A 273 44.10 8.10 3.85
C ALA A 273 43.50 9.22 4.73
N GLY A 274 42.31 8.98 5.29
CA GLY A 274 41.58 9.95 6.10
C GLY A 274 40.88 11.07 5.33
N HIS A 275 40.90 11.05 3.98
CA HIS A 275 40.10 11.97 3.17
C HIS A 275 38.71 11.41 2.91
N VAL A 276 37.71 12.30 2.94
CA VAL A 276 36.28 11.96 2.80
C VAL A 276 35.63 12.81 1.72
N PHE A 277 34.53 12.31 1.16
CA PHE A 277 33.79 13.00 0.11
C PHE A 277 32.37 13.33 0.60
N PRO A 278 31.81 14.50 0.24
CA PRO A 278 30.46 14.86 0.62
C PRO A 278 29.42 13.98 -0.09
N ARG A 279 28.36 13.63 0.62
CA ARG A 279 27.13 13.04 0.06
C ARG A 279 26.26 14.18 -0.45
N ILE A 280 26.40 14.48 -1.74
CA ILE A 280 25.83 15.69 -2.34
C ILE A 280 24.31 15.69 -2.20
N GLY A 281 23.65 14.56 -2.49
CA GLY A 281 22.21 14.43 -2.32
C GLY A 281 21.73 14.76 -0.89
N LYS A 282 22.40 14.23 0.15
CA LYS A 282 22.04 14.49 1.55
C LYS A 282 22.28 15.94 1.96
N ILE A 283 23.38 16.54 1.52
CA ILE A 283 23.70 17.94 1.85
C ILE A 283 22.74 18.89 1.15
N CYS A 284 22.51 18.72 -0.16
CA CYS A 284 21.54 19.53 -0.90
C CYS A 284 20.14 19.40 -0.30
N GLN A 285 19.73 18.18 0.08
CA GLN A 285 18.47 17.95 0.77
C GLN A 285 18.39 18.70 2.10
N LEU A 286 19.42 18.63 2.96
CA LEU A 286 19.46 19.34 4.24
C LEU A 286 19.30 20.85 4.06
N VAL A 287 20.07 21.45 3.13
CA VAL A 287 20.00 22.89 2.82
C VAL A 287 18.60 23.26 2.30
N GLY A 288 18.01 22.42 1.46
CA GLY A 288 16.66 22.64 0.93
C GLY A 288 15.59 22.57 2.02
N GLU A 289 15.68 21.59 2.92
CA GLU A 289 14.80 21.47 4.09
C GLU A 289 14.94 22.67 5.04
N HIS A 290 16.16 23.17 5.27
CA HIS A 290 16.41 24.38 6.06
C HIS A 290 15.74 25.63 5.44
N LEU A 291 15.89 25.83 4.13
CA LEU A 291 15.25 26.99 3.48
C LEU A 291 13.72 26.92 3.53
N LEU A 292 13.16 25.71 3.46
CA LEU A 292 11.72 25.48 3.57
C LEU A 292 11.21 25.45 5.02
N SER A 293 12.07 25.23 6.03
CA SER A 293 11.65 25.28 7.44
C SER A 293 11.40 26.73 7.89
N VAL A 294 12.18 27.68 7.37
CA VAL A 294 12.06 29.11 7.67
C VAL A 294 10.83 29.74 7.01
N THR A 295 10.34 29.17 5.90
CA THR A 295 9.24 29.74 5.10
C THR A 295 8.13 28.73 4.86
N SER A 296 6.90 29.04 5.27
CA SER A 296 5.74 28.13 5.10
C SER A 296 5.39 27.83 3.64
N LYS A 297 5.62 28.78 2.73
CA LYS A 297 5.34 28.66 1.30
C LYS A 297 6.29 29.54 0.48
N PHE A 298 7.04 28.96 -0.44
CA PHE A 298 8.06 29.64 -1.24
C PHE A 298 7.68 29.59 -2.72
N ALA A 299 7.77 30.70 -3.45
CA ALA A 299 7.63 30.68 -4.91
C ALA A 299 8.71 29.78 -5.54
N LEU A 300 8.31 28.82 -6.38
CA LEU A 300 9.19 27.72 -6.80
C LEU A 300 10.48 28.21 -7.50
N GLN A 301 10.35 29.20 -8.38
CA GLN A 301 11.49 29.76 -9.12
C GLN A 301 12.48 30.49 -8.21
N ASP A 302 11.95 31.28 -7.27
CA ASP A 302 12.77 32.02 -6.32
C ASP A 302 13.45 31.05 -5.36
N PHE A 303 12.71 30.04 -4.88
CA PHE A 303 13.25 28.97 -4.03
C PHE A 303 14.44 28.30 -4.69
N PHE A 304 14.31 27.85 -5.95
CA PHE A 304 15.41 27.16 -6.61
C PHE A 304 16.64 28.05 -6.78
N SER A 305 16.45 29.35 -7.04
CA SER A 305 17.57 30.29 -7.15
C SER A 305 18.29 30.49 -5.81
N VAL A 306 17.54 30.62 -4.72
CA VAL A 306 18.09 30.74 -3.36
C VAL A 306 18.76 29.42 -2.95
N TRP A 307 18.13 28.28 -3.22
CA TRP A 307 18.67 26.96 -2.90
C TRP A 307 19.97 26.67 -3.64
N SER A 308 20.04 27.01 -4.94
CA SER A 308 21.26 26.87 -5.73
C SER A 308 22.39 27.78 -5.24
N ALA A 309 22.06 28.94 -4.68
CA ALA A 309 23.06 29.85 -4.10
C ALA A 309 23.49 29.45 -2.68
N ALA A 310 22.65 28.72 -1.93
CA ALA A 310 22.89 28.35 -0.54
C ALA A 310 23.67 27.04 -0.37
N VAL A 311 23.64 26.15 -1.37
CA VAL A 311 24.43 24.91 -1.31
C VAL A 311 25.93 25.20 -1.48
N PRO A 312 26.82 24.37 -0.88
CA PRO A 312 28.26 24.53 -1.06
C PRO A 312 28.70 24.53 -2.53
N ARG A 313 29.77 25.28 -2.82
CA ARG A 313 30.30 25.46 -4.18
C ARG A 313 30.61 24.12 -4.83
N GLY A 314 30.20 23.97 -6.08
CA GLY A 314 30.39 22.76 -6.88
C GLY A 314 29.27 21.73 -6.77
N MET A 315 28.31 21.89 -5.84
CA MET A 315 27.14 21.02 -5.72
C MET A 315 25.97 21.56 -6.54
N ARG A 316 25.24 20.67 -7.23
CA ARG A 316 24.02 21.02 -7.98
C ARG A 316 22.77 20.41 -7.31
N PRO A 317 21.86 21.22 -6.75
CA PRO A 317 20.63 20.72 -6.16
C PRO A 317 19.67 20.25 -7.24
N ARG A 318 18.99 19.13 -6.99
CA ARG A 318 18.02 18.50 -7.89
C ARG A 318 16.68 18.38 -7.19
N LEU A 319 15.67 19.10 -7.67
CA LEU A 319 14.38 19.24 -6.98
C LEU A 319 13.68 17.90 -6.77
N ARG A 320 13.55 17.08 -7.82
CA ARG A 320 12.85 15.81 -7.72
C ARG A 320 13.66 14.79 -6.95
N GLN A 321 14.94 14.65 -7.29
CA GLN A 321 15.81 13.64 -6.68
C GLN A 321 16.15 13.91 -5.21
N HIS A 322 16.21 15.16 -4.77
CA HIS A 322 16.62 15.51 -3.40
C HIS A 322 15.43 15.92 -2.51
N LEU A 323 14.32 16.45 -3.05
CA LEU A 323 13.19 16.93 -2.24
C LEU A 323 11.86 16.22 -2.54
N THR A 324 11.30 16.34 -3.76
CA THR A 324 9.90 15.94 -3.99
C THR A 324 9.71 14.43 -4.12
N CYS A 325 10.57 13.69 -4.84
CA CYS A 325 10.50 12.22 -4.96
C CYS A 325 11.09 11.47 -3.75
N VAL A 326 11.59 12.18 -2.74
CA VAL A 326 12.08 11.59 -1.48
C VAL A 326 11.12 11.89 -0.31
N GLY A 327 9.97 12.52 -0.61
CA GLY A 327 8.94 12.84 0.38
C GLY A 327 9.39 13.89 1.40
N ARG A 328 10.10 14.93 0.97
CA ARG A 328 10.57 16.03 1.83
C ARG A 328 9.88 17.37 1.56
N ALA A 329 9.36 17.57 0.35
CA ALA A 329 8.66 18.78 -0.03
C ALA A 329 7.55 18.50 -1.04
N VAL A 330 6.57 19.40 -1.09
CA VAL A 330 5.45 19.33 -2.04
C VAL A 330 5.37 20.61 -2.87
N CYS A 331 5.17 20.44 -4.18
CA CYS A 331 4.93 21.53 -5.12
C CYS A 331 3.42 21.72 -5.33
N GLU A 332 2.88 22.79 -4.78
CA GLU A 332 1.49 23.21 -4.97
C GLU A 332 1.38 24.03 -6.26
N SER A 333 0.56 23.57 -7.20
CA SER A 333 0.21 24.32 -8.41
C SER A 333 -1.06 25.15 -8.19
N HIS A 334 -0.97 26.48 -8.23
CA HIS A 334 -2.14 27.35 -8.44
C HIS A 334 -2.61 27.24 -9.90
N LEU A 335 -3.27 26.13 -10.24
CA LEU A 335 -4.08 26.08 -11.45
C LEU A 335 -5.51 26.40 -11.03
N GLU A 336 -5.84 27.69 -11.01
CA GLU A 336 -7.22 28.07 -11.34
C GLU A 336 -7.51 27.50 -12.73
N LEU A 337 -8.61 26.76 -12.85
CA LEU A 337 -9.13 26.24 -14.12
C LEU A 337 -9.21 27.40 -15.13
N ALA A 338 -8.22 27.50 -16.02
CA ALA A 338 -8.29 28.44 -17.12
C ALA A 338 -9.50 28.05 -17.99
N PRO A 339 -10.40 29.00 -18.32
CA PRO A 339 -11.53 28.70 -19.19
C PRO A 339 -11.02 28.25 -20.56
N ALA A 340 -11.64 27.21 -21.10
CA ALA A 340 -11.33 26.68 -22.42
C ALA A 340 -11.47 27.79 -23.49
N GLY A 341 -10.36 28.23 -24.07
CA GLY A 341 -10.39 29.24 -25.13
C GLY A 341 -9.04 29.45 -25.83
N GLY A 342 -8.95 28.96 -27.06
CA GLY A 342 -8.09 29.52 -28.11
C GLY A 342 -6.80 28.75 -28.43
N PRO A 343 -6.68 28.16 -29.64
CA PRO A 343 -5.39 27.69 -30.15
C PRO A 343 -4.61 28.87 -30.72
N ASN A 344 -3.29 28.85 -30.52
CA ASN A 344 -2.20 29.54 -31.24
C ASN A 344 -1.30 30.34 -30.30
N ASN A 345 -0.21 29.70 -29.86
CA ASN A 345 1.16 30.23 -29.82
C ASN A 345 2.02 29.21 -29.06
N ALA A 346 2.74 28.38 -29.82
CA ALA A 346 3.47 27.21 -29.31
C ALA A 346 4.93 27.51 -28.93
N ASP A 347 5.32 28.77 -28.69
CA ASP A 347 6.73 29.13 -28.50
C ASP A 347 7.01 30.01 -27.26
N GLY A 348 6.17 29.91 -26.23
CA GLY A 348 6.35 30.64 -24.97
C GLY A 348 5.61 30.06 -23.76
N THR A 349 5.15 28.79 -23.86
CA THR A 349 4.24 28.16 -22.89
C THR A 349 4.94 27.48 -21.71
N ALA A 350 6.25 27.16 -21.80
CA ALA A 350 6.99 26.58 -20.66
C ALA A 350 7.19 27.60 -19.53
N ASP A 351 7.65 28.82 -19.83
CA ASP A 351 7.89 29.87 -18.81
C ASP A 351 6.60 30.39 -18.15
N ARG A 352 5.44 30.26 -18.81
CA ARG A 352 4.15 30.63 -18.23
C ARG A 352 3.54 29.54 -17.34
N ALA A 353 3.90 28.27 -17.52
CA ALA A 353 3.37 27.15 -16.73
C ALA A 353 3.92 27.11 -15.28
N HIS A 354 5.06 27.75 -15.04
CA HIS A 354 5.72 27.81 -13.72
C HIS A 354 5.37 29.06 -12.92
N ARG A 355 4.69 30.04 -13.55
CA ARG A 355 4.28 31.29 -12.90
C ARG A 355 3.10 31.00 -11.97
N GLY A 356 3.36 30.90 -10.67
CA GLY A 356 2.35 30.60 -9.64
C GLY A 356 2.50 29.23 -8.97
N GLN A 357 3.54 28.47 -9.30
CA GLN A 357 3.90 27.28 -8.51
C GLN A 357 4.64 27.69 -7.24
N SER A 358 4.32 26.98 -6.16
CA SER A 358 4.92 27.21 -4.85
C SER A 358 5.33 25.88 -4.25
N ILE A 359 6.40 25.89 -3.46
CA ILE A 359 6.90 24.73 -2.74
C ILE A 359 6.79 24.97 -1.24
N SER A 360 6.50 23.92 -0.50
CA SER A 360 6.47 23.94 0.97
C SER A 360 7.05 22.66 1.54
N LEU A 361 7.52 22.74 2.79
CA LEU A 361 8.02 21.58 3.53
C LEU A 361 6.89 20.58 3.79
N LEU A 362 7.12 19.32 3.46
CA LEU A 362 6.24 18.21 3.82
C LEU A 362 7.08 16.95 3.93
N ARG A 363 7.35 16.51 5.16
CA ARG A 363 8.19 15.34 5.41
C ARG A 363 7.34 14.10 5.56
N SER A 364 7.74 12.99 4.96
CA SER A 364 6.99 11.73 5.02
C SER A 364 6.82 11.21 6.46
N GLU A 365 7.80 11.44 7.34
CA GLU A 365 7.73 11.12 8.76
C GLU A 365 6.77 12.00 9.59
N ASP A 366 6.26 13.11 9.04
CA ASP A 366 5.24 13.93 9.69
C ASP A 366 3.81 13.43 9.38
N LEU A 367 3.68 12.46 8.47
CA LEU A 367 2.40 11.90 8.05
C LEU A 367 2.02 10.66 8.87
N PRO A 368 0.76 10.18 8.79
CA PRO A 368 0.35 8.95 9.45
C PRO A 368 1.13 7.72 8.98
N ASP A 369 1.46 6.83 9.93
CA ASP A 369 2.22 5.59 9.68
C ASP A 369 1.41 4.31 9.95
N GLU A 370 0.12 4.44 10.27
CA GLU A 370 -0.73 3.31 10.65
C GLU A 370 -0.99 2.38 9.46
N SER A 371 -1.20 2.97 8.28
CA SER A 371 -1.41 2.25 7.02
C SER A 371 -1.09 3.15 5.83
N VAL A 372 -0.89 2.55 4.66
CA VAL A 372 -0.62 3.30 3.43
C VAL A 372 -1.87 4.11 3.03
N GLU A 373 -3.06 3.56 3.23
CA GLU A 373 -4.34 4.22 2.95
C GLU A 373 -4.52 5.49 3.79
N ALA A 374 -4.24 5.43 5.10
CA ALA A 374 -4.33 6.58 5.98
C ALA A 374 -3.36 7.70 5.55
N ARG A 375 -2.17 7.34 5.08
CA ARG A 375 -1.21 8.33 4.56
C ARG A 375 -1.66 8.91 3.21
N LEU A 376 -2.13 8.07 2.29
CA LEU A 376 -2.66 8.49 1.00
C LEU A 376 -3.85 9.42 1.15
N GLU A 377 -4.72 9.18 2.13
CA GLU A 377 -5.85 10.04 2.48
C GLU A 377 -5.40 11.47 2.80
N VAL A 378 -4.40 11.64 3.69
CA VAL A 378 -3.87 12.96 4.04
C VAL A 378 -3.20 13.64 2.85
N LEU A 379 -2.49 12.88 2.01
CA LEU A 379 -1.83 13.39 0.81
C LEU A 379 -2.84 13.87 -0.25
N PHE A 380 -3.90 13.10 -0.49
CA PHE A 380 -4.95 13.48 -1.45
C PHE A 380 -5.84 14.62 -0.94
N ALA A 381 -6.05 14.71 0.38
CA ALA A 381 -6.70 15.86 0.99
C ALA A 381 -5.91 17.16 0.77
N ARG A 382 -4.57 17.08 0.70
CA ARG A 382 -3.71 18.23 0.40
C ARG A 382 -3.65 18.55 -1.10
N GLN A 383 -3.55 17.53 -1.95
CA GLN A 383 -3.48 17.70 -3.40
C GLN A 383 -4.18 16.54 -4.11
N ALA A 384 -5.17 16.84 -4.95
CA ALA A 384 -6.01 15.83 -5.58
C ALA A 384 -5.27 14.95 -6.62
N VAL A 385 -4.14 15.43 -7.15
CA VAL A 385 -3.45 14.87 -8.31
C VAL A 385 -1.95 14.84 -8.04
N TRP A 386 -1.35 13.65 -8.01
CA TRP A 386 0.07 13.47 -7.68
C TRP A 386 0.85 12.75 -8.79
N PRO A 387 2.06 13.22 -9.15
CA PRO A 387 2.98 12.45 -9.98
C PRO A 387 3.38 11.12 -9.31
N GLU A 388 3.47 10.03 -10.07
CA GLU A 388 3.80 8.69 -9.55
C GLU A 388 5.08 8.67 -8.69
N ALA A 389 6.17 9.27 -9.17
CA ALA A 389 7.44 9.27 -8.46
C ALA A 389 7.43 10.10 -7.17
N GLU A 390 6.63 11.18 -7.11
CA GLU A 390 6.50 11.99 -5.90
C GLU A 390 5.65 11.26 -4.85
N LEU A 391 4.50 10.73 -5.26
CA LEU A 391 3.63 9.96 -4.37
C LEU A 391 4.34 8.72 -3.81
N ALA A 392 5.10 8.01 -4.66
CA ALA A 392 5.93 6.87 -4.25
C ALA A 392 6.93 7.26 -3.16
N GLY A 393 7.57 8.43 -3.28
CA GLY A 393 8.50 8.95 -2.28
C GLY A 393 7.88 9.13 -0.89
N TYR A 394 6.60 9.48 -0.81
CA TYR A 394 5.88 9.66 0.45
C TYR A 394 5.42 8.36 1.11
N ILE A 395 5.39 7.23 0.40
CA ILE A 395 4.95 5.94 0.95
C ILE A 395 6.08 4.91 1.04
N ALA A 396 7.27 5.22 0.50
CA ALA A 396 8.40 4.30 0.41
C ALA A 396 8.86 3.76 1.78
N ASP A 397 8.75 4.55 2.85
CA ASP A 397 9.11 4.15 4.20
C ASP A 397 8.11 3.17 4.85
N LEU A 398 6.88 3.04 4.32
CA LEU A 398 5.86 2.11 4.82
C LEU A 398 5.93 0.72 4.18
N VAL A 399 6.65 0.56 3.07
CA VAL A 399 6.58 -0.63 2.21
C VAL A 399 7.94 -1.32 2.13
N ILE A 400 7.95 -2.64 2.30
CA ILE A 400 9.15 -3.46 2.12
C ILE A 400 9.55 -3.49 0.63
N GLY A 401 10.82 -3.22 0.34
CA GLY A 401 11.34 -3.14 -1.03
C GLY A 401 10.98 -1.85 -1.77
N GLY A 402 10.45 -0.84 -1.07
CA GLY A 402 10.09 0.48 -1.63
C GLY A 402 11.26 1.49 -1.69
N ALA A 403 12.31 1.27 -0.92
CA ALA A 403 13.58 2.00 -1.05
C ALA A 403 14.63 1.04 -1.62
N SER A 404 15.59 1.57 -2.40
CA SER A 404 16.84 0.83 -2.67
C SER A 404 17.35 0.33 -1.32
N GLU A 405 17.76 -0.93 -1.23
CA GLU A 405 18.37 -1.50 -0.02
C GLU A 405 19.76 -0.87 0.29
N ASP A 406 20.01 0.33 -0.22
CA ASP A 406 21.16 1.17 0.09
C ASP A 406 20.89 1.91 1.39
N CYS A 407 21.14 1.23 2.50
CA CYS A 407 21.73 1.84 3.70
C CYS A 407 22.06 0.71 4.67
N ARG A 408 23.00 -0.16 4.28
CA ARG A 408 23.92 -0.76 5.27
C ARG A 408 24.91 0.32 5.74
N ASN A 409 24.40 1.45 6.21
CA ASN A 409 25.20 2.40 6.96
C ASN A 409 25.24 1.83 8.37
N GLU A 410 26.34 1.19 8.74
CA GLU A 410 26.61 0.90 10.14
C GLU A 410 26.83 2.24 10.86
N PHE A 411 25.73 2.83 11.35
CA PHE A 411 25.80 3.85 12.38
C PHE A 411 26.05 3.12 13.70
N VAL A 412 27.32 3.04 14.09
CA VAL A 412 27.71 2.36 15.32
C VAL A 412 27.62 3.35 16.47
N PHE A 413 26.61 3.16 17.33
CA PHE A 413 26.52 3.77 18.65
C PHE A 413 27.54 3.11 19.59
N GLU A 414 28.84 3.16 19.30
CA GLU A 414 29.82 2.49 20.17
C GLU A 414 30.11 3.30 21.43
N ARG A 415 30.10 2.59 22.55
CA ARG A 415 30.50 3.06 23.87
C ARG A 415 32.02 3.12 23.95
N SER A 416 32.50 4.29 24.38
CA SER A 416 33.81 4.59 24.96
C SER A 416 35.03 4.55 24.04
N VAL A 417 35.76 5.66 24.18
CA VAL A 417 37.17 5.91 23.87
C VAL A 417 37.48 6.28 22.42
N GLU A 418 37.77 7.58 22.28
CA GLU A 418 38.82 8.19 21.47
C GLU A 418 39.65 7.24 20.59
N GLU A 419 39.89 7.65 19.35
CA GLU A 419 40.81 7.02 18.36
C GLU A 419 40.19 5.94 17.46
N GLU A 420 39.33 6.35 16.53
CA GLU A 420 39.59 6.28 15.10
C GLU A 420 38.40 6.90 14.36
N LEU A 421 38.69 7.74 13.36
CA LEU A 421 37.68 8.32 12.48
C LEU A 421 37.23 7.23 11.49
N ILE A 422 36.62 6.15 11.98
CA ILE A 422 36.11 5.06 11.14
C ILE A 422 34.81 5.56 10.51
N VAL A 423 34.94 6.15 9.33
CA VAL A 423 33.82 6.46 8.44
C VAL A 423 33.33 5.12 7.88
N LEU A 424 32.24 4.60 8.44
CA LEU A 424 31.75 3.23 8.23
C LEU A 424 30.93 3.04 6.95
N SER A 425 30.91 4.00 6.03
CA SER A 425 30.15 3.84 4.79
C SER A 425 31.03 4.14 3.58
N ASP A 426 31.39 3.05 2.92
CA ASP A 426 32.13 2.99 1.65
C ASP A 426 31.17 2.95 0.44
N SER A 427 30.02 3.63 0.51
CA SER A 427 29.04 3.66 -0.59
C SER A 427 29.29 4.86 -1.51
N GLU A 428 29.78 4.58 -2.72
CA GLU A 428 29.70 5.51 -3.84
C GLU A 428 28.26 5.47 -4.36
N ASP A 429 27.50 6.57 -4.21
CA ASP A 429 26.26 6.71 -4.95
C ASP A 429 26.65 7.24 -6.35
N ASP A 430 26.67 6.38 -7.38
CA ASP A 430 27.01 6.78 -8.76
C ASP A 430 26.17 7.97 -9.27
N ALA A 431 24.96 8.15 -8.70
CA ALA A 431 24.06 9.27 -8.98
C ALA A 431 24.59 10.64 -8.47
N ASP A 432 25.48 10.65 -7.46
CA ASP A 432 26.09 11.87 -6.92
C ASP A 432 27.20 12.41 -7.83
N LEU A 433 27.81 11.60 -8.71
CA LEU A 433 28.82 12.11 -9.64
C LEU A 433 28.22 13.03 -10.71
N GLU A 434 26.98 12.79 -11.13
CA GLU A 434 26.27 13.66 -12.06
C GLU A 434 25.76 14.97 -11.43
N SER A 435 25.79 15.10 -10.09
CA SER A 435 25.37 16.30 -9.36
C SER A 435 26.56 17.23 -9.04
N ILE A 436 27.75 16.92 -9.56
CA ILE A 436 28.94 17.78 -9.49
C ILE A 436 28.97 18.72 -10.70
N ASP A 437 29.16 20.00 -10.45
CA ASP A 437 29.50 20.98 -11.48
C ASP A 437 31.02 21.03 -11.69
N LEU A 438 31.53 20.30 -12.68
CA LEU A 438 32.96 20.27 -12.98
C LEU A 438 33.52 21.64 -13.39
N ASP A 439 32.70 22.51 -13.98
CA ASP A 439 33.12 23.84 -14.43
C ASP A 439 33.16 24.85 -13.26
N ALA A 440 32.28 24.70 -12.26
CA ALA A 440 32.24 25.59 -11.09
C ALA A 440 33.33 25.28 -10.04
N VAL A 441 33.86 24.06 -9.99
CA VAL A 441 34.92 23.67 -9.03
C VAL A 441 36.31 24.11 -9.50
N ASP A 442 36.52 24.28 -10.80
CA ASP A 442 37.83 24.62 -11.39
C ASP A 442 37.98 26.13 -11.75
N LEU A 443 36.95 26.97 -11.56
CA LEU A 443 37.01 28.41 -11.88
C LEU A 443 37.26 29.30 -10.66
N ALA A 444 38.43 29.93 -10.63
CA ALA A 444 38.70 31.07 -9.77
C ALA A 444 37.96 32.31 -10.29
N SER A 445 37.04 32.85 -9.49
CA SER A 445 36.61 34.26 -9.49
C SER A 445 36.44 34.89 -10.89
N ASP A 446 35.31 34.66 -11.55
CA ASP A 446 34.78 35.71 -12.43
C ASP A 446 33.25 35.83 -12.32
N GLY A 447 32.82 37.07 -12.13
CA GLY A 447 31.47 37.45 -11.74
C GLY A 447 30.53 37.48 -12.93
N GLY A 448 29.87 36.36 -13.21
CA GLY A 448 28.81 36.27 -14.20
C GLY A 448 27.73 35.28 -13.79
N MET A 449 26.73 35.73 -13.03
CA MET A 449 25.57 34.91 -12.65
C MET A 449 24.62 34.77 -13.85
N THR A 450 24.97 33.92 -14.82
CA THR A 450 24.04 33.50 -15.86
C THR A 450 22.94 32.64 -15.23
N ARG A 451 21.70 33.12 -15.26
CA ARG A 451 20.52 32.37 -14.79
C ARG A 451 20.39 31.08 -15.59
N VAL A 452 20.78 29.95 -15.01
CA VAL A 452 20.53 28.62 -15.59
C VAL A 452 19.02 28.35 -15.51
N PRO A 453 18.35 28.06 -16.63
CA PRO A 453 16.92 27.76 -16.63
C PRO A 453 16.60 26.55 -15.73
N LEU A 454 15.43 26.59 -15.06
CA LEU A 454 14.88 25.45 -14.33
C LEU A 454 14.57 24.31 -15.30
N VAL A 455 15.52 23.40 -15.51
CA VAL A 455 15.25 22.11 -16.14
C VAL A 455 14.93 21.13 -15.01
N PHE A 456 13.67 20.73 -14.89
CA PHE A 456 13.29 19.68 -13.94
C PHE A 456 14.12 18.43 -14.22
N ASP A 457 14.80 17.93 -13.19
CA ASP A 457 15.57 16.70 -13.25
C ASP A 457 14.64 15.50 -13.52
N LYS A 458 15.18 14.46 -14.16
CA LYS A 458 14.40 13.25 -14.44
C LYS A 458 14.02 12.59 -13.10
N PRO A 459 12.74 12.23 -12.91
CA PRO A 459 12.30 11.57 -11.70
C PRO A 459 13.00 10.21 -11.55
N LYS A 460 13.25 9.80 -10.29
CA LYS A 460 13.74 8.46 -9.99
C LYS A 460 12.74 7.40 -10.47
N LEU A 461 13.26 6.27 -10.91
CA LEU A 461 12.44 5.14 -11.33
C LEU A 461 11.71 4.58 -10.12
N VAL A 462 10.39 4.40 -10.23
CA VAL A 462 9.58 3.89 -9.12
C VAL A 462 9.74 2.37 -9.01
N PRO A 463 10.11 1.83 -7.83
CA PRO A 463 10.16 0.39 -7.61
C PRO A 463 8.82 -0.28 -7.91
N ALA A 464 8.87 -1.46 -8.54
CA ALA A 464 7.67 -2.18 -8.97
C ALA A 464 6.68 -2.44 -7.82
N ALA A 465 7.19 -2.75 -6.62
CA ALA A 465 6.37 -2.95 -5.43
C ALA A 465 5.52 -1.72 -5.09
N LEU A 466 6.11 -0.52 -5.14
CA LEU A 466 5.39 0.74 -4.91
C LEU A 466 4.42 1.03 -6.06
N GLY A 467 4.83 0.82 -7.31
CA GLY A 467 3.96 1.04 -8.47
C GLY A 467 2.70 0.15 -8.45
N THR A 468 2.85 -1.13 -8.11
CA THR A 468 1.72 -2.06 -7.95
C THR A 468 0.81 -1.65 -6.80
N LEU A 469 1.38 -1.25 -5.66
CA LEU A 469 0.61 -0.80 -4.51
C LEU A 469 -0.19 0.47 -4.86
N LEU A 470 0.45 1.48 -5.46
CA LEU A 470 -0.24 2.70 -5.90
C LEU A 470 -1.35 2.39 -6.91
N ALA A 471 -1.12 1.47 -7.85
CA ALA A 471 -2.16 1.04 -8.79
C ALA A 471 -3.35 0.34 -8.10
N HIS A 472 -3.14 -0.31 -6.95
CA HIS A 472 -4.20 -0.93 -6.18
C HIS A 472 -5.06 0.09 -5.43
N HIS A 473 -4.42 1.07 -4.78
CA HIS A 473 -5.08 2.06 -3.90
C HIS A 473 -5.55 3.33 -4.62
N CYS A 474 -4.98 3.67 -5.77
CA CYS A 474 -5.23 4.94 -6.47
C CYS A 474 -5.76 4.73 -7.89
N ARG A 475 -6.41 5.75 -8.46
CA ARG A 475 -6.76 5.77 -9.89
C ARG A 475 -5.57 6.33 -10.67
N ALA A 476 -5.04 5.55 -11.61
CA ALA A 476 -3.99 5.99 -12.50
C ALA A 476 -4.58 6.70 -13.74
N SER A 477 -3.93 7.78 -14.16
CA SER A 477 -4.15 8.46 -15.44
C SER A 477 -2.80 8.74 -16.08
N GLY A 478 -2.74 8.81 -17.41
CA GLY A 478 -1.50 9.11 -18.11
C GLY A 478 -1.72 9.58 -19.53
N ALA A 479 -1.00 10.65 -19.90
CA ALA A 479 -0.78 11.07 -21.26
C ALA A 479 0.72 11.40 -21.41
N ALA A 480 1.33 11.03 -22.55
CA ALA A 480 2.72 11.36 -22.91
C ALA A 480 3.83 10.90 -21.92
N GLY A 481 3.65 9.76 -21.24
CA GLY A 481 4.74 9.07 -20.53
C GLY A 481 4.97 9.45 -19.06
N ALA A 482 4.20 10.39 -18.50
CA ALA A 482 4.16 10.66 -17.06
C ALA A 482 2.88 10.08 -16.46
N ARG A 483 3.00 9.12 -15.54
CA ARG A 483 1.88 8.56 -14.79
C ARG A 483 1.54 9.47 -13.61
N VAL A 484 0.25 9.67 -13.41
CA VAL A 484 -0.31 10.52 -12.37
C VAL A 484 -1.42 9.77 -11.66
N TYR A 485 -1.45 9.88 -10.33
CA TYR A 485 -2.43 9.25 -9.47
C TYR A 485 -3.41 10.26 -8.89
N THR A 486 -4.67 9.86 -8.83
CA THR A 486 -5.73 10.55 -8.11
C THR A 486 -6.36 9.61 -7.09
N GLU A 487 -7.05 10.17 -6.09
CA GLU A 487 -7.82 9.37 -5.14
C GLU A 487 -8.79 8.45 -5.91
N LYS A 488 -8.82 7.16 -5.54
CA LYS A 488 -9.66 6.16 -6.21
C LYS A 488 -11.15 6.43 -5.97
N TYR A 489 -11.48 7.01 -4.82
CA TYR A 489 -12.81 7.43 -4.41
C TYR A 489 -12.74 8.89 -3.91
N PRO A 490 -12.76 9.90 -4.80
CA PRO A 490 -12.55 11.29 -4.41
C PRO A 490 -13.55 11.75 -3.35
N ARG A 491 -13.05 12.24 -2.21
CA ARG A 491 -13.88 12.87 -1.17
C ARG A 491 -14.42 14.20 -1.67
N LYS A 492 -15.71 14.46 -1.42
CA LYS A 492 -16.29 15.77 -1.71
C LYS A 492 -15.75 16.83 -0.77
N TRP A 493 -15.43 17.97 -1.36
CA TRP A 493 -15.00 19.19 -0.69
C TRP A 493 -16.01 19.58 0.41
N VAL A 494 -15.54 19.60 1.66
CA VAL A 494 -16.18 20.37 2.72
C VAL A 494 -15.68 21.80 2.55
N LEU A 495 -16.44 22.61 1.83
CA LEU A 495 -16.22 24.06 1.80
C LEU A 495 -16.62 24.62 3.16
N ASN A 496 -15.62 24.93 3.98
CA ASN A 496 -15.80 25.76 5.16
C ASN A 496 -16.18 27.17 4.71
N SER A 497 -17.36 27.59 5.17
CA SER A 497 -18.07 28.86 5.00
C SER A 497 -17.22 30.12 4.73
N ARG A 498 -17.59 30.86 3.67
CA ARG A 498 -17.94 32.30 3.74
C ARG A 498 -18.44 32.79 2.37
N SER A 499 -19.76 32.83 2.19
CA SER A 499 -20.49 33.95 1.56
C SER A 499 -21.98 33.61 1.41
N ASP A 500 -22.81 34.57 1.80
CA ASP A 500 -24.27 34.55 1.78
C ASP A 500 -24.87 34.22 0.40
N CYS A 501 -26.00 33.52 0.39
CA CYS A 501 -27.24 33.92 -0.30
C CYS A 501 -28.36 32.89 -0.06
N LEU A 502 -29.34 33.31 0.75
CA LEU A 502 -30.79 33.20 0.55
C LEU A 502 -31.37 31.85 0.09
N PHE A 503 -32.06 31.15 1.00
CA PHE A 503 -33.50 30.92 0.89
C PHE A 503 -34.07 30.67 2.30
N GLU A 504 -34.78 31.68 2.81
CA GLU A 504 -35.72 31.54 3.94
C GLU A 504 -36.88 30.63 3.52
N VAL A 505 -37.19 29.64 4.36
CA VAL A 505 -38.59 29.26 4.57
C VAL A 505 -38.88 29.38 6.06
N VAL A 506 -39.65 30.42 6.35
CA VAL A 506 -40.27 30.75 7.62
C VAL A 506 -41.25 29.66 8.03
N SER A 507 -41.13 29.17 9.26
CA SER A 507 -42.30 28.84 10.08
C SER A 507 -42.06 29.21 11.54
N SER A 508 -42.66 30.34 11.89
CA SER A 508 -42.93 30.93 13.21
C SER A 508 -43.61 29.94 14.18
N SER A 509 -43.08 29.70 15.40
CA SER A 509 -43.38 30.41 16.68
C SER A 509 -44.40 29.64 17.56
N PRO A 510 -44.57 29.92 18.88
CA PRO A 510 -43.60 29.89 20.00
C PRO A 510 -44.13 29.05 21.19
N LEU A 511 -43.31 28.73 22.21
CA LEU A 511 -43.71 28.75 23.63
C LEU A 511 -42.54 28.39 24.58
N ALA A 512 -42.26 29.35 25.44
CA ALA A 512 -41.85 29.28 26.86
C ALA A 512 -40.74 28.32 27.33
N GLN A 513 -39.71 28.99 27.85
CA GLN A 513 -38.68 28.56 28.79
C GLN A 513 -39.21 27.66 29.92
N ASP A 514 -38.51 26.54 30.16
CA ASP A 514 -38.40 25.94 31.49
C ASP A 514 -37.01 25.28 31.63
N PRO A 515 -36.13 25.73 32.53
CA PRO A 515 -34.77 25.21 32.67
C PRO A 515 -34.72 24.22 33.84
N ASN A 516 -35.26 23.01 33.67
CA ASN A 516 -34.91 21.87 34.51
C ASN A 516 -35.54 20.58 33.99
N HIS A 517 -34.82 19.86 33.12
CA HIS A 517 -34.87 18.40 33.13
C HIS A 517 -33.65 17.81 32.42
N LYS A 518 -32.71 17.30 33.23
CA LYS A 518 -31.79 16.24 32.81
C LYS A 518 -32.63 14.98 32.54
N ALA A 519 -32.83 14.66 31.28
CA ALA A 519 -33.16 13.31 30.83
C ALA A 519 -32.21 12.99 29.68
N ALA A 520 -31.40 11.95 29.84
CA ALA A 520 -30.60 11.40 28.76
C ALA A 520 -31.57 10.88 27.69
N LEU A 521 -31.66 11.58 26.57
CA LEU A 521 -32.36 11.13 25.37
C LEU A 521 -31.48 10.10 24.68
N ASP A 522 -31.89 8.84 24.80
CA ASP A 522 -31.40 7.72 23.99
C ASP A 522 -31.75 8.00 22.52
N LEU A 523 -30.74 8.39 21.73
CA LEU A 523 -30.87 8.78 20.32
C LEU A 523 -30.69 7.59 19.37
N SER A 524 -30.80 6.35 19.85
CA SER A 524 -30.59 5.13 19.06
C SER A 524 -31.67 4.82 18.01
N GLY A 525 -32.60 5.74 17.74
CA GLY A 525 -33.70 5.54 16.77
C GLY A 525 -34.07 6.73 15.90
N VAL A 526 -33.33 7.85 15.90
CA VAL A 526 -33.63 8.99 15.03
C VAL A 526 -32.83 8.84 13.73
N PRO A 527 -33.47 8.62 12.56
CA PRO A 527 -32.76 8.54 11.29
C PRO A 527 -32.02 9.86 11.05
N LEU A 528 -30.75 9.75 10.64
CA LEU A 528 -29.92 10.91 10.29
C LEU A 528 -30.67 11.78 9.28
N LEU A 529 -30.55 13.11 9.39
CA LEU A 529 -31.20 14.06 8.47
C LEU A 529 -30.89 13.72 7.00
N THR A 530 -29.69 13.22 6.73
CA THR A 530 -29.26 12.74 5.42
C THR A 530 -30.10 11.57 4.89
N GLU A 531 -30.53 10.65 5.75
CA GLU A 531 -31.39 9.51 5.39
C GLU A 531 -32.82 9.97 5.08
N LEU A 532 -33.36 10.89 5.89
CA LEU A 532 -34.67 11.49 5.64
C LEU A 532 -34.68 12.26 4.31
N CYS A 533 -33.62 13.01 4.02
CA CYS A 533 -33.46 13.73 2.76
C CYS A 533 -33.34 12.79 1.56
N CYS A 534 -32.51 11.73 1.64
CA CYS A 534 -32.36 10.77 0.54
C CYS A 534 -33.68 10.02 0.27
N ALA A 535 -34.39 9.61 1.32
CA ALA A 535 -35.69 8.96 1.20
C ALA A 535 -36.76 9.91 0.64
N ALA A 536 -36.75 11.19 1.03
CA ALA A 536 -37.66 12.19 0.47
C ALA A 536 -37.39 12.45 -1.02
N ILE A 537 -36.12 12.58 -1.42
CA ILE A 537 -35.72 12.73 -2.83
C ILE A 537 -36.15 11.50 -3.64
N ALA A 538 -35.95 10.30 -3.12
CA ALA A 538 -36.39 9.07 -3.79
C ALA A 538 -37.92 9.00 -3.95
N ARG A 539 -38.70 9.43 -2.95
CA ARG A 539 -40.17 9.50 -3.02
C ARG A 539 -40.68 10.51 -4.05
N CYS A 540 -39.96 11.61 -4.23
CA CYS A 540 -40.31 12.68 -5.17
C CYS A 540 -39.50 12.62 -6.47
N PHE A 541 -38.88 11.47 -6.79
CA PHE A 541 -37.89 11.39 -7.87
C PHE A 541 -38.46 11.70 -9.27
N CYS A 542 -39.77 11.48 -9.48
CA CYS A 542 -40.45 11.89 -10.71
C CYS A 542 -40.39 13.40 -10.99
N LEU A 543 -40.11 14.23 -9.98
CA LEU A 543 -39.94 15.68 -10.07
C LEU A 543 -38.46 16.09 -10.15
N VAL A 544 -37.53 15.14 -10.16
CA VAL A 544 -36.08 15.41 -10.20
C VAL A 544 -35.61 15.43 -11.65
N ASP A 545 -35.20 16.60 -12.11
CA ASP A 545 -34.66 16.80 -13.47
C ASP A 545 -33.14 16.62 -13.55
N SER A 546 -32.42 16.79 -12.43
CA SER A 546 -30.97 16.64 -12.35
C SER A 546 -30.50 16.36 -10.93
N LEU A 547 -29.45 15.55 -10.80
CA LEU A 547 -28.71 15.33 -9.55
C LEU A 547 -27.33 16.04 -9.56
N CYS A 548 -27.11 16.99 -10.47
CA CYS A 548 -25.87 17.77 -10.51
C CYS A 548 -25.58 18.42 -9.15
N GLY A 549 -24.40 18.14 -8.59
CA GLY A 549 -23.99 18.61 -7.26
C GLY A 549 -24.26 17.63 -6.11
N VAL A 550 -25.07 16.58 -6.31
CA VAL A 550 -25.31 15.52 -5.31
C VAL A 550 -24.08 14.61 -5.18
N PRO A 551 -23.61 14.26 -3.97
CA PRO A 551 -22.49 13.31 -3.75
C PRO A 551 -22.75 11.92 -4.27
N ASP A 552 -21.76 11.24 -4.84
CA ASP A 552 -21.91 9.85 -5.32
C ASP A 552 -22.44 8.90 -4.24
N HIS A 553 -21.99 9.05 -2.99
CA HIS A 553 -22.49 8.24 -1.87
C HIS A 553 -23.96 8.54 -1.53
N LEU A 554 -24.41 9.79 -1.66
CA LEU A 554 -25.82 10.16 -1.50
C LEU A 554 -26.62 9.76 -2.74
N GLY A 555 -26.05 9.83 -3.94
CA GLY A 555 -26.61 9.32 -5.17
C GLY A 555 -26.88 7.82 -5.06
N ARG A 556 -25.89 7.04 -4.59
CA ARG A 556 -26.06 5.60 -4.32
C ARG A 556 -27.16 5.35 -3.29
N ARG A 557 -27.20 6.11 -2.19
CA ARG A 557 -28.28 5.98 -1.20
C ARG A 557 -29.66 6.34 -1.77
N ILE A 558 -29.78 7.41 -2.57
CA ILE A 558 -31.03 7.75 -3.26
C ILE A 558 -31.42 6.62 -4.22
N PHE A 559 -30.46 6.06 -4.95
CA PHE A 559 -30.67 4.93 -5.86
C PHE A 559 -31.13 3.67 -5.10
N ASP A 560 -30.55 3.38 -3.94
CA ASP A 560 -30.94 2.26 -3.08
C ASP A 560 -32.38 2.41 -2.57
N TYR A 561 -32.81 3.63 -2.23
CA TYR A 561 -34.21 3.91 -1.88
C TYR A 561 -35.18 3.81 -3.07
N LEU A 562 -34.69 3.99 -4.30
CA LEU A 562 -35.47 3.80 -5.52
C LEU A 562 -35.57 2.34 -5.96
N LEU A 563 -34.58 1.51 -5.60
CA LEU A 563 -34.46 0.12 -6.05
C LEU A 563 -35.71 -0.73 -5.77
N PRO A 564 -36.37 -0.66 -4.59
CA PRO A 564 -37.62 -1.38 -4.33
C PRO A 564 -38.76 -0.95 -5.26
N SER A 565 -38.84 0.34 -5.60
CA SER A 565 -39.86 0.89 -6.50
C SER A 565 -39.71 0.38 -7.95
N PHE A 566 -38.50 0.00 -8.35
CA PHE A 566 -38.23 -0.62 -9.64
C PHE A 566 -38.61 -2.11 -9.67
N GLN A 567 -38.61 -2.79 -8.52
CA GLN A 567 -38.87 -4.23 -8.43
C GLN A 567 -40.37 -4.57 -8.51
N THR A 568 -41.27 -3.64 -8.21
CA THR A 568 -42.74 -3.84 -8.18
C THR A 568 -43.44 -3.71 -9.55
N GLN A 569 -42.70 -3.79 -10.67
CA GLN A 569 -43.19 -3.85 -12.07
C GLN A 569 -44.00 -2.65 -12.62
N SER A 570 -44.08 -1.50 -11.94
CA SER A 570 -45.14 -0.52 -12.25
C SER A 570 -44.75 0.79 -12.96
N ASP A 571 -43.47 1.16 -13.18
CA ASP A 571 -43.16 2.47 -13.80
C ASP A 571 -41.88 2.51 -14.67
N ASP A 572 -42.06 2.17 -15.96
CA ASP A 572 -41.03 2.24 -17.02
C ASP A 572 -40.52 3.67 -17.24
N ARG A 573 -41.37 4.68 -17.03
CA ARG A 573 -41.01 6.09 -17.23
C ARG A 573 -40.07 6.58 -16.13
N LEU A 574 -40.38 6.27 -14.87
CA LEU A 574 -39.52 6.58 -13.73
C LEU A 574 -38.14 5.93 -13.87
N THR A 575 -38.10 4.68 -14.30
CA THR A 575 -36.86 3.90 -14.38
C THR A 575 -35.95 4.41 -15.48
N ARG A 576 -36.49 4.76 -16.66
CA ARG A 576 -35.73 5.40 -17.74
C ARG A 576 -35.25 6.80 -17.35
N GLN A 577 -36.08 7.58 -16.66
CA GLN A 577 -35.67 8.89 -16.12
C GLN A 577 -34.54 8.75 -15.12
N ALA A 578 -34.61 7.78 -14.19
CA ALA A 578 -33.56 7.50 -13.23
C ALA A 578 -32.24 7.14 -13.92
N VAL A 579 -32.24 6.17 -14.83
CA VAL A 579 -31.01 5.81 -15.55
C VAL A 579 -30.41 7.01 -16.29
N GLY A 580 -31.23 7.85 -16.92
CA GLY A 580 -30.77 9.08 -17.59
C GLY A 580 -30.19 10.12 -16.63
N VAL A 581 -30.89 10.43 -15.54
CA VAL A 581 -30.49 11.44 -14.53
C VAL A 581 -29.25 10.99 -13.75
N PHE A 582 -29.15 9.70 -13.42
CA PHE A 582 -27.97 9.17 -12.73
C PHE A 582 -26.75 9.09 -13.67
N SER A 583 -26.94 8.69 -14.93
CA SER A 583 -25.84 8.67 -15.91
C SER A 583 -25.33 10.07 -16.22
N SER A 584 -26.22 11.08 -16.26
CA SER A 584 -25.83 12.47 -16.54
C SER A 584 -25.16 13.14 -15.34
N ALA A 585 -25.60 12.86 -14.11
CA ALA A 585 -25.08 13.50 -12.91
C ALA A 585 -23.78 12.87 -12.38
N PHE A 586 -23.62 11.56 -12.52
CA PHE A 586 -22.50 10.80 -11.92
C PHE A 586 -21.56 10.18 -12.96
N GLY A 587 -21.82 10.40 -14.25
CA GLY A 587 -21.01 9.89 -15.35
C GLY A 587 -21.28 8.43 -15.71
N GLU A 588 -20.71 8.01 -16.83
CA GLU A 588 -20.96 6.70 -17.44
C GLU A 588 -20.56 5.51 -16.55
N ASP A 589 -19.57 5.69 -15.65
CA ASP A 589 -19.05 4.64 -14.76
C ASP A 589 -19.94 4.37 -13.53
N PHE A 590 -20.90 5.25 -13.21
CA PHE A 590 -21.74 5.12 -12.00
C PHE A 590 -22.61 3.86 -12.04
N LEU A 591 -23.07 3.48 -13.24
CA LEU A 591 -23.94 2.34 -13.50
C LEU A 591 -23.18 1.14 -14.10
N HIS A 592 -21.88 1.01 -13.82
CA HIS A 592 -21.04 -0.01 -14.47
C HIS A 592 -21.41 -1.46 -14.13
N ALA A 593 -22.04 -1.73 -12.98
CA ALA A 593 -22.38 -3.06 -12.51
C ALA A 593 -23.80 -3.13 -11.95
N PHE A 594 -24.57 -4.14 -12.37
CA PHE A 594 -25.90 -4.43 -11.83
C PHE A 594 -26.05 -5.88 -11.40
N VAL A 595 -26.76 -6.09 -10.29
CA VAL A 595 -27.25 -7.40 -9.86
C VAL A 595 -28.78 -7.37 -9.96
N VAL A 596 -29.34 -8.17 -10.86
CA VAL A 596 -30.79 -8.29 -11.04
C VAL A 596 -31.19 -9.67 -10.58
N THR A 597 -32.09 -9.75 -9.61
CA THR A 597 -32.60 -11.00 -9.04
C THR A 597 -34.09 -11.24 -9.33
N ALA A 598 -34.80 -10.24 -9.90
CA ALA A 598 -36.22 -10.35 -10.26
C ALA A 598 -36.58 -9.42 -11.47
N SER A 599 -37.63 -9.77 -12.22
CA SER A 599 -38.17 -8.97 -13.35
C SER A 599 -37.16 -8.67 -14.47
N VAL A 600 -36.38 -9.68 -14.88
CA VAL A 600 -35.34 -9.59 -15.92
C VAL A 600 -35.80 -8.89 -17.22
N PRO A 601 -36.96 -9.21 -17.83
CA PRO A 601 -37.36 -8.57 -19.10
C PRO A 601 -37.49 -7.04 -19.02
N PHE A 602 -37.95 -6.53 -17.88
CA PHE A 602 -38.10 -5.11 -17.61
C PHE A 602 -36.73 -4.43 -17.53
N TRP A 603 -35.84 -4.97 -16.69
CA TRP A 603 -34.49 -4.45 -16.52
C TRP A 603 -33.67 -4.52 -17.81
N LEU A 604 -33.85 -5.52 -18.66
CA LEU A 604 -33.16 -5.58 -19.95
C LEU A 604 -33.60 -4.47 -20.91
N THR A 605 -34.88 -4.08 -20.87
CA THR A 605 -35.38 -2.96 -21.69
C THR A 605 -34.79 -1.64 -21.19
N VAL A 606 -34.67 -1.46 -19.88
CA VAL A 606 -34.08 -0.28 -19.24
C VAL A 606 -32.56 -0.22 -19.45
N LEU A 607 -31.85 -1.31 -19.20
CA LEU A 607 -30.40 -1.43 -19.35
C LEU A 607 -29.96 -1.35 -20.81
N SER A 608 -30.83 -1.70 -21.78
CA SER A 608 -30.56 -1.48 -23.20
C SER A 608 -30.39 -0.01 -23.58
N ALA A 609 -30.98 0.90 -22.79
CA ALA A 609 -30.82 2.34 -22.96
C ALA A 609 -29.52 2.86 -22.33
N SER A 610 -28.86 2.07 -21.48
CA SER A 610 -27.56 2.40 -20.90
C SER A 610 -26.45 2.03 -21.89
N CYS A 611 -25.68 3.02 -22.33
CA CYS A 611 -24.51 2.81 -23.17
C CYS A 611 -23.27 2.33 -22.39
N SER A 612 -23.31 2.34 -21.06
CA SER A 612 -22.12 2.23 -20.20
C SER A 612 -22.05 1.00 -19.30
N LEU A 613 -23.06 0.11 -19.33
CA LEU A 613 -23.08 -1.11 -18.53
C LEU A 613 -21.95 -2.08 -18.93
N ARG A 614 -21.00 -2.34 -18.01
CA ARG A 614 -19.85 -3.24 -18.24
C ARG A 614 -19.99 -4.59 -17.55
N GLU A 615 -20.70 -4.66 -16.42
CA GLU A 615 -20.94 -5.88 -15.67
C GLU A 615 -22.43 -6.07 -15.39
N LEU A 616 -22.93 -7.29 -15.62
CA LEU A 616 -24.31 -7.66 -15.33
C LEU A 616 -24.34 -9.03 -14.68
N ARG A 617 -25.00 -9.14 -13.53
CA ARG A 617 -25.21 -10.40 -12.83
C ARG A 617 -26.70 -10.70 -12.78
N LEU A 618 -27.09 -11.79 -13.42
CA LEU A 618 -28.43 -12.34 -13.47
C LEU A 618 -28.43 -13.71 -12.79
N ASP A 619 -27.85 -13.81 -11.60
CA ASP A 619 -27.72 -15.10 -10.91
C ASP A 619 -29.09 -15.57 -10.38
N ASP A 620 -29.37 -16.87 -10.47
CA ASP A 620 -30.61 -17.52 -9.98
C ASP A 620 -31.93 -16.92 -10.52
N CYS A 621 -31.91 -16.43 -11.76
CA CYS A 621 -33.05 -15.76 -12.39
C CYS A 621 -33.97 -16.69 -13.21
N GLU A 622 -33.81 -18.01 -13.07
CA GLU A 622 -34.55 -19.02 -13.84
C GLU A 622 -34.48 -18.81 -15.37
N LEU A 623 -33.39 -18.24 -15.90
CA LEU A 623 -33.30 -17.86 -17.32
C LEU A 623 -33.45 -19.05 -18.29
N GLY A 624 -33.05 -20.25 -17.88
CA GLY A 624 -33.17 -21.46 -18.70
C GLY A 624 -34.57 -22.06 -18.74
N THR A 625 -35.43 -21.71 -17.78
CA THR A 625 -36.79 -22.28 -17.66
C THR A 625 -37.87 -21.25 -17.97
N ARG A 626 -37.80 -20.04 -17.43
CA ARG A 626 -38.81 -18.99 -17.61
C ARG A 626 -38.53 -18.02 -18.74
N TYR A 627 -37.26 -17.85 -19.12
CA TYR A 627 -36.84 -16.77 -20.02
C TYR A 627 -35.85 -17.23 -21.10
N ALA A 628 -35.99 -18.46 -21.59
CA ALA A 628 -35.06 -19.06 -22.56
C ALA A 628 -34.89 -18.20 -23.83
N ASP A 629 -35.97 -17.54 -24.27
CA ASP A 629 -36.00 -16.64 -25.44
C ASP A 629 -35.25 -15.31 -25.24
N LEU A 630 -34.89 -14.96 -23.99
CA LEU A 630 -34.12 -13.74 -23.69
C LEU A 630 -32.62 -13.94 -23.85
N LEU A 631 -32.12 -15.17 -23.80
CA LEU A 631 -30.69 -15.46 -23.89
C LEU A 631 -30.07 -15.00 -25.21
N PRO A 632 -30.67 -15.23 -26.39
CA PRO A 632 -30.15 -14.66 -27.64
C PRO A 632 -30.18 -13.12 -27.63
N ARG A 633 -31.18 -12.51 -26.96
CA ARG A 633 -31.33 -11.05 -26.87
C ARG A 633 -30.28 -10.41 -25.95
N LEU A 634 -29.88 -11.07 -24.87
CA LEU A 634 -28.78 -10.62 -24.01
C LEU A 634 -27.48 -10.44 -24.80
N GLY A 635 -27.20 -11.38 -25.71
CA GLY A 635 -26.02 -11.31 -26.58
C GLY A 635 -26.05 -10.15 -27.57
N THR A 636 -27.22 -9.57 -27.88
CA THR A 636 -27.36 -8.49 -28.87
C THR A 636 -27.60 -7.11 -28.27
N ILE A 637 -28.20 -7.03 -27.08
CA ILE A 637 -28.63 -5.78 -26.45
C ILE A 637 -27.48 -5.04 -25.74
N CYS A 638 -26.53 -5.76 -25.17
CA CYS A 638 -25.50 -5.19 -24.31
C CYS A 638 -24.15 -5.08 -25.03
N THR A 639 -23.97 -4.05 -25.86
CA THR A 639 -22.77 -3.88 -26.69
C THR A 639 -21.52 -3.50 -25.88
N SER A 640 -21.66 -2.79 -24.75
CA SER A 640 -20.57 -2.38 -23.85
C SER A 640 -20.29 -3.34 -22.69
N LEU A 641 -21.06 -4.44 -22.59
CA LEU A 641 -20.96 -5.41 -21.51
C LEU A 641 -19.72 -6.30 -21.67
N HIS A 642 -18.85 -6.28 -20.67
CA HIS A 642 -17.59 -7.03 -20.62
C HIS A 642 -17.70 -8.32 -19.79
N TYR A 643 -18.51 -8.30 -18.72
CA TYR A 643 -18.74 -9.43 -17.82
C TYR A 643 -20.24 -9.73 -17.67
N LEU A 644 -20.64 -10.98 -17.90
CA LEU A 644 -22.00 -11.47 -17.66
C LEU A 644 -21.96 -12.68 -16.73
N SER A 645 -22.66 -12.60 -15.60
CA SER A 645 -22.89 -13.72 -14.69
C SER A 645 -24.32 -14.22 -14.85
N VAL A 646 -24.49 -15.51 -15.08
CA VAL A 646 -25.79 -16.19 -15.18
C VAL A 646 -25.75 -17.49 -14.36
N ARG A 647 -25.17 -17.41 -13.16
CA ARG A 647 -24.99 -18.56 -12.27
C ARG A 647 -26.33 -19.15 -11.85
N PHE A 648 -26.41 -20.46 -11.63
CA PHE A 648 -27.61 -21.13 -11.12
C PHE A 648 -28.91 -20.93 -11.94
N ASN A 649 -28.84 -20.69 -13.25
CA ASN A 649 -30.01 -20.35 -14.09
C ASN A 649 -30.68 -21.52 -14.85
N HIS A 650 -30.42 -22.77 -14.49
CA HIS A 650 -30.97 -23.96 -15.18
C HIS A 650 -30.77 -23.98 -16.72
N LEU A 651 -29.62 -23.49 -17.21
CA LEU A 651 -29.33 -23.39 -18.65
C LEU A 651 -28.96 -24.76 -19.27
N CYS A 652 -29.51 -25.12 -20.42
CA CYS A 652 -29.08 -26.29 -21.21
C CYS A 652 -27.90 -25.92 -22.15
N ASN A 653 -27.36 -26.88 -22.90
CA ASN A 653 -26.24 -26.60 -23.81
C ASN A 653 -26.65 -25.75 -25.02
N ASP A 654 -27.89 -25.90 -25.50
CA ASP A 654 -28.40 -25.10 -26.62
C ASP A 654 -28.67 -23.65 -26.21
N HIS A 655 -29.07 -23.41 -24.96
CA HIS A 655 -29.18 -22.08 -24.35
C HIS A 655 -27.83 -21.32 -24.36
N VAL A 656 -26.74 -22.00 -23.97
CA VAL A 656 -25.39 -21.40 -23.99
C VAL A 656 -24.89 -21.17 -25.42
N ARG A 657 -25.18 -22.10 -26.34
CA ARG A 657 -24.84 -21.94 -27.77
C ARG A 657 -25.57 -20.76 -28.38
N ALA A 658 -26.85 -20.57 -28.09
CA ALA A 658 -27.65 -19.47 -28.62
C ALA A 658 -27.16 -18.10 -28.11
N LEU A 659 -26.85 -17.98 -26.81
CA LEU A 659 -26.26 -16.77 -26.21
C LEU A 659 -24.90 -16.43 -26.83
N THR A 660 -23.99 -17.41 -26.89
CA THR A 660 -22.63 -17.20 -27.41
C THR A 660 -22.62 -16.96 -28.92
N ALA A 661 -23.51 -17.58 -29.68
CA ALA A 661 -23.68 -17.29 -31.10
C ALA A 661 -24.18 -15.84 -31.31
N ALA A 662 -25.22 -15.42 -30.59
CA ALA A 662 -25.75 -14.06 -30.73
C ALA A 662 -24.72 -12.97 -30.36
N ALA A 663 -23.92 -13.20 -29.31
CA ALA A 663 -22.82 -12.30 -28.92
C ALA A 663 -21.66 -12.29 -29.95
N ARG A 664 -21.32 -13.43 -30.55
CA ARG A 664 -20.23 -13.52 -31.56
C ARG A 664 -20.61 -12.90 -32.90
N TYR A 665 -21.85 -13.07 -33.35
CA TYR A 665 -22.29 -12.58 -34.66
C TYR A 665 -22.72 -11.10 -34.65
N THR A 666 -22.93 -10.51 -33.48
CA THR A 666 -23.04 -9.05 -33.37
C THR A 666 -21.63 -8.45 -33.38
N ARG A 667 -21.22 -7.82 -34.50
CA ARG A 667 -19.91 -7.13 -34.66
C ARG A 667 -19.62 -6.01 -33.62
N ARG A 668 -20.49 -5.82 -32.63
CA ARG A 668 -20.47 -4.76 -31.61
C ARG A 668 -20.40 -5.27 -30.16
N SER A 669 -20.39 -6.59 -29.90
CA SER A 669 -20.33 -7.11 -28.51
C SER A 669 -18.92 -7.04 -27.93
N SER A 670 -18.75 -6.47 -26.74
CA SER A 670 -17.49 -6.41 -25.97
C SER A 670 -17.37 -7.47 -24.87
N LEU A 671 -18.25 -8.47 -24.88
CA LEU A 671 -18.31 -9.51 -23.85
C LEU A 671 -17.03 -10.35 -23.87
N ALA A 672 -16.26 -10.28 -22.79
CA ALA A 672 -14.99 -10.98 -22.63
C ALA A 672 -15.10 -12.17 -21.65
N CYS A 673 -15.98 -12.08 -20.65
CA CYS A 673 -16.14 -13.10 -19.63
C CYS A 673 -17.63 -13.48 -19.45
N LEU A 674 -17.90 -14.77 -19.49
CA LEU A 674 -19.21 -15.36 -19.20
C LEU A 674 -19.09 -16.38 -18.06
N ASP A 675 -19.76 -16.10 -16.95
CA ASP A 675 -19.77 -16.99 -15.80
C ASP A 675 -21.03 -17.86 -15.79
N LEU A 676 -20.81 -19.17 -15.89
CA LEU A 676 -21.83 -20.22 -15.90
C LEU A 676 -21.73 -21.14 -14.66
N SER A 677 -20.98 -20.75 -13.63
CA SER A 677 -20.82 -21.55 -12.41
C SER A 677 -22.17 -21.83 -11.73
N GLY A 678 -22.35 -23.04 -11.19
CA GLY A 678 -23.65 -23.51 -10.68
C GLY A 678 -24.48 -24.37 -11.65
N LYS A 679 -23.87 -24.86 -12.74
CA LYS A 679 -24.47 -25.82 -13.66
C LYS A 679 -24.28 -27.26 -13.15
N ASN A 680 -25.35 -28.05 -13.03
CA ASN A 680 -25.30 -29.50 -12.74
C ASN A 680 -25.08 -30.38 -13.99
N CYS A 681 -24.62 -29.82 -15.12
CA CYS A 681 -24.44 -30.59 -16.36
C CYS A 681 -22.99 -30.56 -16.84
N ALA A 682 -22.40 -31.75 -17.01
CA ALA A 682 -21.14 -31.96 -17.70
C ALA A 682 -21.19 -31.37 -19.13
N LEU A 683 -20.40 -30.33 -19.37
CA LEU A 683 -20.21 -29.75 -20.70
C LEU A 683 -19.26 -30.65 -21.50
N TYR A 684 -19.80 -31.61 -22.26
CA TYR A 684 -19.05 -32.19 -23.38
C TYR A 684 -19.07 -31.20 -24.55
N LEU A 685 -18.10 -30.27 -24.54
CA LEU A 685 -17.76 -29.48 -25.72
C LEU A 685 -16.83 -30.33 -26.59
N HIS A 686 -17.39 -31.05 -27.56
CA HIS A 686 -16.58 -31.53 -28.69
C HIS A 686 -15.93 -30.31 -29.36
N HIS A 687 -14.60 -30.30 -29.38
CA HIS A 687 -13.69 -29.28 -29.92
C HIS A 687 -14.31 -28.23 -30.87
N PRO A 688 -14.24 -26.94 -30.50
CA PRO A 688 -14.05 -25.87 -31.46
C PRO A 688 -12.70 -25.17 -31.23
N PRO A 689 -12.07 -24.62 -32.28
CA PRO A 689 -10.81 -23.91 -32.15
C PRO A 689 -11.05 -22.57 -31.44
N SER A 690 -10.19 -22.19 -30.51
CA SER A 690 -10.12 -20.89 -29.80
C SER A 690 -11.11 -20.59 -28.64
N CYS A 691 -11.13 -21.45 -27.61
CA CYS A 691 -11.55 -21.05 -26.26
C CYS A 691 -10.53 -21.53 -25.22
N CYS A 692 -9.95 -20.62 -24.43
CA CYS A 692 -9.08 -20.98 -23.31
C CYS A 692 -9.95 -21.34 -22.09
N LEU A 693 -9.90 -22.59 -21.66
CA LEU A 693 -10.39 -23.05 -20.35
C LEU A 693 -9.24 -22.85 -19.36
N VAL A 694 -9.42 -22.00 -18.34
CA VAL A 694 -8.44 -21.86 -17.25
C VAL A 694 -8.84 -22.80 -16.13
N GLY A 695 -8.14 -23.94 -16.03
CA GLY A 695 -8.11 -24.79 -14.85
C GLY A 695 -6.75 -24.67 -14.17
N ASN A 696 -6.73 -24.35 -12.88
CA ASN A 696 -5.49 -24.35 -12.09
C ASN A 696 -4.96 -25.78 -12.02
N ASN A 697 -3.89 -26.10 -12.78
CA ASN A 697 -2.93 -27.12 -12.42
C ASN A 697 -1.60 -26.86 -13.15
N THR A 698 -0.56 -26.63 -12.35
CA THR A 698 0.85 -26.60 -12.75
C THR A 698 1.27 -27.94 -13.34
N VAL A 699 1.71 -27.97 -14.59
CA VAL A 699 2.38 -29.14 -15.18
C VAL A 699 3.73 -28.70 -15.74
N THR A 700 4.79 -29.29 -15.18
CA THR A 700 6.19 -29.16 -15.59
C THR A 700 6.41 -29.77 -16.99
N PRO A 701 7.35 -29.24 -17.80
CA PRO A 701 7.59 -29.76 -19.14
C PRO A 701 8.42 -31.05 -19.08
N ARG A 702 7.89 -32.17 -19.62
CA ARG A 702 8.67 -33.37 -19.95
C ARG A 702 9.13 -33.29 -21.41
N GLU A 703 10.43 -33.50 -21.62
CA GLU A 703 11.06 -33.65 -22.94
C GLU A 703 10.45 -34.80 -23.77
N PRO A 704 10.34 -34.67 -25.10
CA PRO A 704 9.92 -35.77 -25.96
C PRO A 704 11.14 -36.59 -26.47
N GLN A 705 11.07 -37.91 -26.31
CA GLN A 705 11.95 -38.85 -26.99
C GLN A 705 11.61 -38.99 -28.50
N PRO A 706 12.59 -39.27 -29.38
CA PRO A 706 12.37 -39.35 -30.81
C PRO A 706 11.96 -40.76 -31.24
N GLY A 707 10.94 -40.87 -32.08
CA GLY A 707 10.69 -42.11 -32.82
C GLY A 707 9.27 -42.27 -33.36
N ARG A 708 9.06 -41.90 -34.63
CA ARG A 708 8.33 -42.62 -35.71
C ARG A 708 7.62 -41.68 -36.69
N SER A 709 8.32 -41.54 -37.82
CA SER A 709 7.92 -41.34 -39.22
C SER A 709 6.45 -41.57 -39.64
N GLY A 710 5.92 -40.64 -40.45
CA GLY A 710 4.83 -40.87 -41.42
C GLY A 710 4.16 -39.55 -41.90
N PRO A 711 3.89 -39.33 -43.20
CA PRO A 711 4.02 -38.01 -43.82
C PRO A 711 2.76 -37.14 -43.76
N ALA A 712 3.00 -35.84 -43.55
CA ALA A 712 2.03 -34.77 -43.74
C ALA A 712 1.92 -34.40 -45.23
N VAL A 713 0.70 -34.45 -45.78
CA VAL A 713 0.31 -33.73 -47.00
C VAL A 713 -0.70 -32.67 -46.56
N GLY A 714 -0.33 -31.41 -46.77
CA GLY A 714 -1.05 -30.26 -46.26
C GLY A 714 -2.37 -29.96 -46.98
N PHE A 715 -3.22 -29.25 -46.26
CA PHE A 715 -4.10 -28.24 -46.82
C PHE A 715 -4.13 -27.05 -45.86
N LEU A 716 -3.50 -25.95 -46.29
CA LEU A 716 -3.75 -24.62 -45.78
C LEU A 716 -5.22 -24.26 -46.04
N TRP A 717 -5.95 -23.85 -45.01
CA TRP A 717 -7.04 -22.89 -45.15
C TRP A 717 -6.75 -21.68 -44.25
N HIS A 718 -6.39 -20.58 -44.91
CA HIS A 718 -6.31 -19.23 -44.36
C HIS A 718 -7.73 -18.77 -44.00
N TRP A 719 -8.05 -18.56 -42.72
CA TRP A 719 -9.13 -17.65 -42.30
C TRP A 719 -8.63 -16.80 -41.13
N LEU A 720 -8.23 -15.57 -41.48
CA LEU A 720 -7.88 -14.48 -40.59
C LEU A 720 -9.14 -13.63 -40.41
N VAL A 721 -9.92 -13.87 -39.35
CA VAL A 721 -11.03 -12.98 -38.93
C VAL A 721 -11.17 -13.01 -37.41
N ASN A 722 -10.75 -11.90 -36.74
CA ASN A 722 -11.11 -11.46 -35.39
C ASN A 722 -11.51 -12.55 -34.36
N THR A 723 -10.54 -13.21 -33.74
CA THR A 723 -10.79 -14.04 -32.56
C THR A 723 -10.84 -13.17 -31.30
N ARG A 724 -12.02 -12.65 -30.92
CA ARG A 724 -12.27 -12.25 -29.52
C ARG A 724 -12.49 -13.52 -28.71
N THR A 725 -11.52 -13.91 -27.89
CA THR A 725 -11.63 -15.07 -27.00
C THR A 725 -12.58 -14.73 -25.85
N ILE A 726 -13.71 -15.44 -25.76
CA ILE A 726 -14.60 -15.37 -24.59
C ILE A 726 -14.10 -16.39 -23.57
N VAL A 727 -13.76 -15.92 -22.37
CA VAL A 727 -13.42 -16.77 -21.23
C VAL A 727 -14.73 -17.25 -20.60
N ILE A 728 -14.89 -18.57 -20.50
CA ILE A 728 -16.06 -19.20 -19.89
C ILE A 728 -15.63 -19.80 -18.55
N LEU A 729 -16.23 -19.34 -17.45
CA LEU A 729 -15.98 -19.87 -16.12
C LEU A 729 -17.01 -20.96 -15.81
N THR A 730 -16.54 -22.17 -15.50
CA THR A 730 -17.37 -23.31 -15.09
C THR A 730 -16.79 -23.95 -13.84
N SER A 731 -17.64 -24.29 -12.87
CA SER A 731 -17.26 -25.08 -11.70
C SER A 731 -17.09 -26.55 -12.11
N HIS A 732 -15.85 -27.04 -12.16
CA HIS A 732 -15.56 -28.47 -12.20
C HIS A 732 -15.39 -28.99 -10.78
N HIS A 733 -16.35 -29.79 -10.30
CA HIS A 733 -16.09 -30.75 -9.24
C HIS A 733 -15.50 -32.00 -9.89
N LEU A 734 -14.26 -32.31 -9.53
CA LEU A 734 -13.68 -33.65 -9.56
C LEU A 734 -12.98 -33.86 -8.22
#